data_AF-A0A4R9JXE5-F1
#
_entry.id   AF-A0A4R9JXE5-F1
#
_cell.length_a   1.000
_cell.length_b   1.000
_cell.length_c   1.000
_cell.angle_alpha   90.00
_cell.angle_beta   90.00
_cell.angle_gamma   90.00
#
_symmetry.space_group_name_H-M   'P 1'
#
loop_
_entity.id
_entity.type
_entity.pdbx_description
1 polymer ?
#
loop_
_entity_poly.entity_id
_entity_poly.type
_entity_poly.pdbx_seq_one_letter_code
_entity_poly.pdbx_strand_id
1 'polypeptide(L)'
;MNKKQVLRIISPGIRIKLSFFTVLLIFAIVSVTTVINYNQQKNALSQKINAEIKMPLEFVNTIVLDLENLNRSLVLIEEFKIRVREKKKELTKFRRVVVKQETGFLGTLKDLGKSLGLNLKKKNIYSSEDTYFSKYLSEKEISDFEAKVKNQLKKRSGALIDERSLSKLQMLAEKAAIQKITKEKASQELQDAENEITALKAAVNAVKESEANQTEIKRKLTTLESLSIQLAQRGKVAKAKEISFESALNKALQIFFRDSFQDQILALGLSPEKIRILSYDHTGKENMDTGQIMSNSSQTGKKLFGNQSFISEKKSFFNENQTKLQIGQLSSKTYDINGRQYEVSYRPIFKNPTSAVRAIKIYESIASGNTTYDKILEEDRTIAGEIKLLSTKLRARITELRTSSKKKPGSDKEFVNLSSAYRKLLDKRENLFNELSPAKAGLVTYYKNWKKNLEDLKLQLGKIDSDIVKLQTSLKTNLSPNEKPIDPEEIQFEIQKLESLAEEKKDEIERLTVAKDDYSGFNEQILDDSYRHLRDFALQDFVFVSFQSNKQQLDHYFKDLQTRKMEAQKLKLLREWILSGNSETELPSFKGVSVFEDSGVHIRSRSEAEEMMWYLDTTPIIQSKSESKGLLYDILQRDLLGYNLLIIDRTEGLRQIRNNRDETIRYVGIICLVAVFLAYLFAWFFVRKLKLISKKAEEIEKGNLQVSFPKAGYDEVGILSDSLNDMVVGLREREEMRGELAAAEEIQKRLLPEKLPTSLSDTLELTGFYKAMTGVGGDYYDFIDLSEGKLAFCIGDVSNHGVGPAIIMALFRSQLRSILRRGERNLKKILLELNAYLYEETPDHIFITFFLGVYDSKNTQIEYISAGHIKPLFYDASKHKIHELPAGGLPLGMDENSFFETTIERRGVILDEGDIFFEHTDGLDEARDQNRIFFGRERINEILLSNGKNSASDFMAILVNEAERHTGEILTKPGVSTLNDDMAMIAIRRKPSGGASSLS
;
A
#
# COMPACT_ATOMS: atom_id res chain seq x y z
N MET A 1 -22.66 -13.60 51.82
CA MET A 1 -22.38 -13.54 50.35
C MET A 1 -20.87 -13.45 50.16
N ASN A 2 -20.26 -14.45 49.53
CA ASN A 2 -18.81 -14.60 49.46
C ASN A 2 -18.20 -13.62 48.42
N LYS A 3 -17.01 -13.03 48.68
CA LYS A 3 -16.35 -12.02 47.80
C LYS A 3 -16.19 -12.49 46.34
N LYS A 4 -16.09 -13.81 46.11
CA LYS A 4 -16.07 -14.42 44.77
C LYS A 4 -17.39 -14.28 43.98
N GLN A 5 -18.55 -14.19 44.64
CA GLN A 5 -19.85 -14.01 43.99
C GLN A 5 -20.06 -12.58 43.50
N VAL A 6 -19.57 -11.58 44.25
CA VAL A 6 -19.68 -10.15 43.89
C VAL A 6 -18.77 -9.81 42.70
N LEU A 7 -17.56 -10.38 42.64
CA LEU A 7 -16.63 -10.21 41.52
C LEU A 7 -17.13 -10.82 40.19
N ARG A 8 -17.92 -11.91 40.23
CA ARG A 8 -18.58 -12.48 39.04
C ARG A 8 -19.74 -11.63 38.51
N ILE A 9 -20.34 -10.78 39.34
CA ILE A 9 -21.44 -9.89 38.97
C ILE A 9 -20.93 -8.55 38.41
N ILE A 10 -19.75 -8.09 38.85
CA ILE A 10 -19.22 -6.74 38.52
C ILE A 10 -18.18 -6.76 37.37
N SER A 11 -17.55 -7.90 37.08
CA SER A 11 -16.69 -8.03 35.90
C SER A 11 -17.56 -7.98 34.63
N PRO A 12 -17.45 -6.95 33.77
CA PRO A 12 -18.16 -6.93 32.50
C PRO A 12 -17.72 -8.18 31.74
N GLY A 13 -18.64 -9.14 31.60
CA GLY A 13 -18.33 -10.47 31.09
C GLY A 13 -17.67 -10.40 29.72
N ILE A 14 -17.06 -11.50 29.28
CA ILE A 14 -16.43 -11.66 27.96
C ILE A 14 -17.24 -10.95 26.84
N ARG A 15 -18.57 -10.94 26.93
CA ARG A 15 -19.52 -10.12 26.16
C ARG A 15 -19.12 -8.67 25.92
N ILE A 16 -18.90 -7.88 26.97
CA ILE A 16 -18.62 -6.44 26.84
C ILE A 16 -17.24 -6.25 26.23
N LYS A 17 -16.26 -7.05 26.62
CA LYS A 17 -14.89 -6.96 26.11
C LYS A 17 -14.80 -7.34 24.63
N LEU A 18 -15.44 -8.43 24.23
CA LEU A 18 -15.45 -8.90 22.84
C LEU A 18 -16.26 -7.96 21.93
N SER A 19 -17.44 -7.53 22.38
CA SER A 19 -18.27 -6.59 21.63
C SER A 19 -17.60 -5.21 21.49
N PHE A 20 -16.97 -4.71 22.56
CA PHE A 20 -16.17 -3.49 22.51
C PHE A 20 -14.98 -3.62 21.55
N PHE A 21 -14.26 -4.75 21.56
CA PHE A 21 -13.16 -5.00 20.64
C PHE A 21 -13.61 -5.05 19.18
N THR A 22 -14.73 -5.72 18.87
CA THR A 22 -15.27 -5.76 17.50
C THR A 22 -15.71 -4.39 17.01
N VAL A 23 -16.34 -3.59 17.88
CA VAL A 23 -16.77 -2.22 17.54
C VAL A 23 -15.56 -1.32 17.30
N LEU A 24 -14.53 -1.43 18.14
CA LEU A 24 -13.28 -0.67 17.99
C LEU A 24 -12.55 -1.03 16.69
N LEU A 25 -12.47 -2.32 16.36
CA LEU A 25 -11.81 -2.81 15.15
C LEU A 25 -12.53 -2.35 13.88
N ILE A 26 -13.87 -2.47 13.84
CA ILE A 26 -14.68 -2.00 12.71
C ILE A 26 -14.54 -0.48 12.55
N PHE A 27 -14.63 0.26 13.65
CA PHE A 27 -14.43 1.71 13.63
C PHE A 27 -13.05 2.10 13.09
N ALA A 28 -11.99 1.39 13.49
CA ALA A 28 -10.63 1.62 13.01
C ALA A 28 -10.48 1.35 11.51
N ILE A 29 -10.94 0.19 11.02
CA ILE A 29 -10.88 -0.19 9.60
C ILE A 29 -11.63 0.82 8.75
N VAL A 30 -12.83 1.20 9.19
CA VAL A 30 -13.69 2.11 8.44
C VAL A 30 -13.13 3.54 8.44
N SER A 31 -12.55 4.00 9.55
CA SER A 31 -11.87 5.31 9.62
C SER A 31 -10.69 5.37 8.66
N VAL A 32 -9.83 4.34 8.65
CA VAL A 32 -8.67 4.24 7.75
C VAL A 32 -9.12 4.22 6.29
N THR A 33 -10.12 3.41 5.95
CA THR A 33 -10.65 3.29 4.58
C THR A 33 -11.27 4.61 4.11
N THR A 34 -12.00 5.32 4.98
CA THR A 34 -12.60 6.62 4.67
C THR A 34 -11.53 7.67 4.36
N VAL A 35 -10.44 7.71 5.14
CA VAL A 35 -9.31 8.64 4.91
C VAL A 35 -8.60 8.32 3.59
N ILE A 36 -8.36 7.05 3.29
CA ILE A 36 -7.74 6.62 2.04
C ILE A 36 -8.61 7.01 0.84
N ASN A 37 -9.91 6.68 0.88
CA ASN A 37 -10.84 6.99 -0.21
C ASN A 37 -11.00 8.51 -0.42
N TYR A 38 -11.08 9.29 0.66
CA TYR A 38 -11.10 10.76 0.58
C TYR A 38 -9.84 11.31 -0.10
N ASN A 39 -8.66 10.81 0.28
CA ASN A 39 -7.40 11.24 -0.33
C ASN A 39 -7.30 10.82 -1.81
N GLN A 40 -7.74 9.62 -2.16
CA GLN A 40 -7.79 9.16 -3.54
C GLN A 40 -8.74 10.01 -4.39
N GLN A 41 -9.97 10.27 -3.92
CA GLN A 41 -10.93 11.11 -4.62
C GLN A 41 -10.45 12.56 -4.76
N LYS A 42 -9.82 13.11 -3.71
CA LYS A 42 -9.21 14.45 -3.75
C LYS A 42 -8.10 14.52 -4.80
N ASN A 43 -7.24 13.51 -4.86
CA ASN A 43 -6.14 13.44 -5.83
C ASN A 43 -6.67 13.25 -7.25
N ALA A 44 -7.63 12.34 -7.45
CA ALA A 44 -8.27 12.10 -8.75
C ALA A 44 -8.99 13.35 -9.25
N LEU A 45 -9.71 14.07 -8.39
CA LEU A 45 -10.33 15.34 -8.76
C LEU A 45 -9.26 16.39 -9.08
N SER A 46 -8.20 16.50 -8.30
CA SER A 46 -7.12 17.45 -8.58
C SER A 46 -6.46 17.15 -9.93
N GLN A 47 -6.24 15.87 -10.27
CA GLN A 47 -5.69 15.46 -11.56
C GLN A 47 -6.68 15.72 -12.70
N LYS A 48 -7.96 15.39 -12.52
CA LYS A 48 -9.04 15.65 -13.48
C LYS A 48 -9.19 17.15 -13.74
N ILE A 49 -9.24 17.96 -12.68
CA ILE A 49 -9.29 19.43 -12.75
C ILE A 49 -8.04 19.96 -13.46
N ASN A 50 -6.83 19.49 -13.10
CA ASN A 50 -5.61 19.92 -13.77
C ASN A 50 -5.59 19.55 -15.25
N ALA A 51 -6.09 18.36 -15.62
CA ALA A 51 -6.21 17.92 -17.01
C ALA A 51 -7.28 18.72 -17.78
N GLU A 52 -8.44 18.93 -17.17
CA GLU A 52 -9.54 19.75 -17.70
C GLU A 52 -9.15 21.21 -17.84
N ILE A 53 -8.25 21.75 -17.01
CA ILE A 53 -7.77 23.14 -17.09
C ILE A 53 -6.61 23.32 -18.09
N LYS A 54 -5.73 22.33 -18.21
CA LYS A 54 -4.49 22.46 -18.99
C LYS A 54 -4.76 22.77 -20.46
N MET A 55 -5.60 21.99 -21.11
CA MET A 55 -6.01 22.18 -22.52
C MET A 55 -6.64 23.57 -22.78
N PRO A 56 -7.63 24.02 -21.99
CA PRO A 56 -8.20 25.37 -22.03
C PRO A 56 -7.22 26.52 -21.86
N LEU A 57 -6.35 26.42 -20.85
CA LEU A 57 -5.39 27.46 -20.53
C LEU A 57 -4.39 27.62 -21.68
N GLU A 58 -3.95 26.51 -22.26
CA GLU A 58 -3.08 26.51 -23.42
C GLU A 58 -3.77 27.08 -24.66
N PHE A 59 -5.05 26.76 -24.86
CA PHE A 59 -5.84 27.34 -25.94
C PHE A 59 -6.02 28.86 -25.81
N VAL A 60 -6.34 29.36 -24.61
CA VAL A 60 -6.51 30.80 -24.43
C VAL A 60 -5.18 31.55 -24.46
N ASN A 61 -4.08 30.94 -24.01
CA ASN A 61 -2.74 31.47 -24.29
C ASN A 61 -2.51 31.64 -25.79
N THR A 62 -2.90 30.65 -26.60
CA THR A 62 -2.83 30.70 -28.07
C THR A 62 -3.68 31.84 -28.64
N ILE A 63 -4.92 32.01 -28.17
CA ILE A 63 -5.77 33.14 -28.58
C ILE A 63 -5.11 34.50 -28.28
N VAL A 64 -4.60 34.68 -27.07
CA VAL A 64 -3.96 35.95 -26.68
C VAL A 64 -2.74 36.23 -27.56
N LEU A 65 -1.94 35.20 -27.80
CA LEU A 65 -0.76 35.30 -28.67
C LEU A 65 -1.15 35.59 -30.12
N ASP A 66 -2.23 35.00 -30.64
CA ASP A 66 -2.72 35.26 -31.99
C ASP A 66 -3.24 36.70 -32.13
N LEU A 67 -3.97 37.20 -31.13
CA LEU A 67 -4.38 38.61 -31.07
C LEU A 67 -3.18 39.56 -31.06
N GLU A 68 -2.17 39.24 -30.25
CA GLU A 68 -0.96 40.04 -30.16
C GLU A 68 -0.13 39.96 -31.46
N ASN A 69 -0.07 38.79 -32.10
CA ASN A 69 0.58 38.62 -33.40
C ASN A 69 -0.13 39.43 -34.49
N LEU A 70 -1.48 39.49 -34.47
CA LEU A 70 -2.26 40.35 -35.36
C LEU A 70 -2.00 41.83 -35.09
N ASN A 71 -2.02 42.25 -33.82
CA ASN A 71 -1.68 43.61 -33.38
C ASN A 71 -0.30 44.02 -33.90
N ARG A 72 0.73 43.21 -33.60
CA ARG A 72 2.10 43.42 -34.05
C ARG A 72 2.20 43.47 -35.58
N SER A 73 1.52 42.56 -36.29
CA SER A 73 1.56 42.52 -37.74
C SER A 73 0.96 43.79 -38.35
N LEU A 74 -0.15 44.30 -37.81
CA LEU A 74 -0.75 45.57 -38.23
C LEU A 74 0.19 46.75 -37.97
N VAL A 75 0.79 46.84 -36.77
CA VAL A 75 1.78 47.87 -36.45
C VAL A 75 2.99 47.80 -37.37
N LEU A 76 3.49 46.59 -37.66
CA LEU A 76 4.63 46.37 -38.57
C LEU A 76 4.32 46.77 -40.02
N ILE A 77 3.12 46.45 -40.53
CA ILE A 77 2.70 46.89 -41.87
C ILE A 77 2.79 48.41 -41.97
N GLU A 78 2.21 49.12 -41.00
CA GLU A 78 2.22 50.58 -40.99
C GLU A 78 3.63 51.14 -40.77
N GLU A 79 4.43 50.51 -39.92
CA GLU A 79 5.85 50.82 -39.75
C GLU A 79 6.62 50.70 -41.08
N PHE A 80 6.44 49.59 -41.83
CA PHE A 80 7.08 49.41 -43.13
C PHE A 80 6.60 50.43 -44.15
N LYS A 81 5.29 50.72 -44.20
CA LYS A 81 4.75 51.78 -45.07
C LYS A 81 5.36 53.15 -44.73
N ILE A 82 5.53 53.48 -43.44
CA ILE A 82 6.18 54.73 -43.02
C ILE A 82 7.66 54.72 -43.42
N ARG A 83 8.41 53.66 -43.08
CA ARG A 83 9.84 53.54 -43.40
C ARG A 83 10.12 53.54 -44.90
N VAL A 84 9.31 52.87 -45.72
CA VAL A 84 9.44 52.91 -47.18
C VAL A 84 9.16 54.31 -47.72
N ARG A 85 8.16 55.03 -47.18
CA ARG A 85 7.90 56.44 -47.52
C ARG A 85 9.07 57.35 -47.11
N GLU A 86 9.64 57.18 -45.91
CA GLU A 86 10.81 57.94 -45.43
C GLU A 86 12.07 57.60 -46.25
N LYS A 87 12.37 56.32 -46.47
CA LYS A 87 13.51 55.90 -47.30
C LYS A 87 13.35 56.31 -48.75
N LYS A 88 12.16 56.33 -49.36
CA LYS A 88 11.97 56.92 -50.70
C LYS A 88 12.39 58.39 -50.73
N LYS A 89 12.21 59.14 -49.63
CA LYS A 89 12.67 60.52 -49.47
C LYS A 89 14.17 60.65 -49.18
N GLU A 90 14.81 59.64 -48.60
CA GLU A 90 16.27 59.61 -48.34
C GLU A 90 17.07 59.05 -49.52
N LEU A 91 16.53 58.05 -50.22
CA LEU A 91 17.13 57.40 -51.39
C LEU A 91 17.34 58.38 -52.54
N THR A 92 16.53 59.43 -52.67
CA THR A 92 16.79 60.53 -53.61
C THR A 92 18.16 61.20 -53.38
N LYS A 93 18.76 61.09 -52.19
CA LYS A 93 20.11 61.60 -51.85
C LYS A 93 21.25 60.62 -52.17
N PHE A 94 20.98 59.32 -52.32
CA PHE A 94 22.01 58.26 -52.43
C PHE A 94 21.98 57.46 -53.74
N ARG A 95 21.21 57.90 -54.75
CA ARG A 95 21.19 57.30 -56.09
C ARG A 95 22.56 57.38 -56.75
N ARG A 96 23.05 56.27 -57.29
CA ARG A 96 24.11 56.28 -58.31
C ARG A 96 23.43 56.28 -59.68
N VAL A 97 23.73 57.28 -60.50
CA VAL A 97 23.43 57.21 -61.92
C VAL A 97 24.41 56.22 -62.53
N VAL A 98 23.94 55.02 -62.89
CA VAL A 98 24.74 54.08 -63.67
C VAL A 98 24.31 54.21 -65.12
N VAL A 99 25.25 54.61 -65.98
CA VAL A 99 25.05 54.60 -67.42
C VAL A 99 25.27 53.17 -67.89
N LYS A 100 24.20 52.39 -68.03
CA LYS A 100 24.25 51.10 -68.74
C LYS A 100 24.10 51.36 -70.23
N GLN A 101 25.10 50.99 -71.02
CA GLN A 101 24.94 50.87 -72.47
C GLN A 101 24.05 49.65 -72.73
N GLU A 102 22.98 49.83 -73.50
CA GLU A 102 22.11 48.72 -73.95
C GLU A 102 22.99 47.62 -74.57
N THR A 103 23.05 46.48 -73.89
CA THR A 103 23.62 45.23 -74.41
C THR A 103 22.52 44.18 -74.35
N GLY A 104 21.54 44.31 -75.24
CA GLY A 104 20.47 43.34 -75.43
C GLY A 104 19.91 43.47 -76.84
N PHE A 105 19.81 42.33 -77.54
CA PHE A 105 19.17 41.98 -78.83
C PHE A 105 19.19 42.97 -80.03
N LEU A 106 19.11 44.28 -79.80
CA LEU A 106 19.32 45.36 -80.77
C LEU A 106 20.81 45.63 -81.09
N GLY A 107 21.73 45.10 -80.28
CA GLY A 107 23.18 45.19 -80.53
C GLY A 107 23.63 44.38 -81.76
N THR A 108 23.02 43.22 -81.98
CA THR A 108 23.30 42.34 -83.14
C THR A 108 22.62 42.82 -84.43
N LEU A 109 21.46 43.48 -84.34
CA LEU A 109 20.81 44.15 -85.48
C LEU A 109 21.58 45.38 -86.00
N LYS A 110 22.48 45.95 -85.19
CA LYS A 110 23.23 47.16 -85.53
C LYS A 110 24.47 46.88 -86.37
N ASP A 111 25.06 45.68 -86.28
CA ASP A 111 26.08 45.22 -87.23
C ASP A 111 25.49 45.03 -88.63
N LEU A 112 24.22 44.62 -88.71
CA LEU A 112 23.44 44.61 -89.95
C LEU A 112 23.20 46.04 -90.48
N GLY A 113 22.81 46.98 -89.61
CA GLY A 113 22.58 48.39 -89.99
C GLY A 113 23.83 49.16 -90.40
N LYS A 114 25.02 48.79 -89.88
CA LYS A 114 26.32 49.34 -90.32
C LYS A 114 26.69 48.89 -91.74
N SER A 115 26.30 47.68 -92.14
CA SER A 115 26.47 47.20 -93.52
C SER A 115 25.54 47.88 -94.53
N LEU A 116 24.51 48.59 -94.04
CA LEU A 116 23.47 49.26 -94.85
C LEU A 116 23.49 50.80 -94.76
N GLY A 117 24.54 51.40 -94.16
CA GLY A 117 24.76 52.85 -94.21
C GLY A 117 23.84 53.73 -93.34
N LEU A 118 23.18 53.18 -92.31
CA LEU A 118 22.25 53.93 -91.46
C LEU A 118 22.91 54.43 -90.16
N ASN A 119 22.89 55.76 -89.95
CA ASN A 119 23.42 56.42 -88.75
C ASN A 119 22.40 56.41 -87.59
N LEU A 120 22.52 55.43 -86.68
CA LEU A 120 21.66 55.32 -85.49
C LEU A 120 22.33 55.93 -84.23
N LYS A 121 21.86 57.12 -83.80
CA LYS A 121 22.29 57.81 -82.57
C LYS A 121 22.12 56.92 -81.32
N LYS A 122 23.13 56.90 -80.46
CA LYS A 122 23.12 56.22 -79.14
C LYS A 122 22.16 56.96 -78.19
N LYS A 123 21.25 56.24 -77.54
CA LYS A 123 20.43 56.79 -76.45
C LYS A 123 20.97 56.22 -75.14
N ASN A 124 21.46 57.08 -74.25
CA ASN A 124 21.86 56.69 -72.90
C ASN A 124 20.58 56.45 -72.09
N ILE A 125 20.42 55.26 -71.51
CA ILE A 125 19.35 54.99 -70.54
C ILE A 125 19.94 55.27 -69.16
N TYR A 126 19.39 56.29 -68.49
CA TYR A 126 19.72 56.60 -67.11
C TYR A 126 18.90 55.66 -66.21
N SER A 127 19.53 54.62 -65.66
CA SER A 127 18.91 53.81 -64.60
C SER A 127 19.51 54.16 -63.25
N SER A 128 18.66 54.57 -62.32
CA SER A 128 18.97 54.73 -60.91
C SER A 128 19.01 53.33 -60.26
N GLU A 129 20.19 52.83 -59.88
CA GLU A 129 20.30 51.58 -59.13
C GLU A 129 20.48 51.86 -57.63
N ASP A 130 19.72 51.15 -56.81
CA ASP A 130 19.78 51.20 -55.34
C ASP A 130 21.10 50.60 -54.82
N THR A 131 21.64 51.12 -53.72
CA THR A 131 22.82 50.55 -53.05
C THR A 131 22.46 49.26 -52.32
N TYR A 132 23.39 48.30 -52.29
CA TYR A 132 23.20 46.97 -51.67
C TYR A 132 22.60 47.01 -50.25
N PHE A 133 22.86 48.06 -49.46
CA PHE A 133 22.42 48.19 -48.05
C PHE A 133 21.05 48.86 -47.85
N SER A 134 20.28 49.15 -48.90
CA SER A 134 19.14 50.07 -48.78
C SER A 134 17.76 49.44 -48.67
N LYS A 135 17.60 48.12 -48.87
CA LYS A 135 16.27 47.54 -49.07
C LYS A 135 15.65 46.96 -47.79
N TYR A 136 14.55 47.57 -47.33
CA TYR A 136 13.51 46.91 -46.54
C TYR A 136 12.51 46.23 -47.50
N LEU A 137 11.49 45.52 -46.99
CA LEU A 137 10.43 44.90 -47.81
C LEU A 137 9.97 45.82 -48.96
N SER A 138 9.91 45.27 -50.16
CA SER A 138 9.36 45.93 -51.35
C SER A 138 7.87 46.21 -51.18
N GLU A 139 7.32 47.16 -51.95
CA GLU A 139 5.88 47.48 -51.89
C GLU A 139 5.01 46.26 -52.21
N LYS A 140 5.50 45.36 -53.08
CA LYS A 140 4.85 44.09 -53.36
C LYS A 140 4.85 43.18 -52.12
N GLU A 141 6.00 43.01 -51.47
CA GLU A 141 6.10 42.18 -50.25
C GLU A 141 5.26 42.75 -49.08
N ILE A 142 5.19 44.08 -48.95
CA ILE A 142 4.31 44.74 -47.98
C ILE A 142 2.83 44.48 -48.32
N SER A 143 2.44 44.57 -49.59
CA SER A 143 1.07 44.27 -50.02
C SER A 143 0.71 42.80 -49.82
N ASP A 144 1.65 41.89 -50.09
CA ASP A 144 1.46 40.46 -49.86
C ASP A 144 1.34 40.16 -48.35
N PHE A 145 2.15 40.84 -47.53
CA PHE A 145 2.07 40.78 -46.06
C PHE A 145 0.72 41.30 -45.55
N GLU A 146 0.27 42.45 -46.05
CA GLU A 146 -1.02 43.04 -45.73
C GLU A 146 -2.19 42.15 -46.15
N ALA A 147 -2.12 41.52 -47.33
CA ALA A 147 -3.12 40.56 -47.78
C ALA A 147 -3.19 39.32 -46.88
N LYS A 148 -2.04 38.79 -46.42
CA LYS A 148 -1.98 37.68 -45.47
C LYS A 148 -2.59 38.06 -44.11
N VAL A 149 -2.26 39.23 -43.56
CA VAL A 149 -2.84 39.72 -42.30
C VAL A 149 -4.35 39.96 -42.43
N LYS A 150 -4.79 40.58 -43.53
CA LYS A 150 -6.21 40.82 -43.80
C LYS A 150 -7.00 39.52 -43.90
N ASN A 151 -6.39 38.45 -44.44
CA ASN A 151 -7.01 37.13 -44.50
C ASN A 151 -7.21 36.49 -43.11
N GLN A 152 -6.38 36.83 -42.12
CA GLN A 152 -6.54 36.38 -40.73
C GLN A 152 -7.61 37.19 -39.97
N LEU A 153 -7.95 38.40 -40.43
CA LEU A 153 -9.04 39.23 -39.89
C LEU A 153 -10.41 38.76 -40.41
N LYS A 154 -10.73 37.48 -40.20
CA LYS A 154 -12.02 36.86 -40.52
C LYS A 154 -12.67 36.32 -39.26
N LYS A 155 -13.98 36.50 -39.13
CA LYS A 155 -14.76 35.81 -38.09
C LYS A 155 -14.77 34.29 -38.36
N ARG A 156 -15.09 33.48 -37.36
CA ARG A 156 -15.29 32.02 -37.51
C ARG A 156 -16.32 31.66 -38.59
N SER A 157 -17.31 32.52 -38.83
CA SER A 157 -18.28 32.40 -39.93
C SER A 157 -17.68 32.61 -41.33
N GLY A 158 -16.40 32.96 -41.44
CA GLY A 158 -15.74 33.36 -42.68
C GLY A 158 -16.00 34.82 -43.07
N ALA A 159 -16.84 35.54 -42.33
CA ALA A 159 -17.15 36.94 -42.61
C ALA A 159 -15.90 37.84 -42.48
N LEU A 160 -15.69 38.69 -43.49
CA LEU A 160 -14.62 39.68 -43.51
C LEU A 160 -14.88 40.79 -42.49
N ILE A 161 -13.79 41.40 -41.99
CA ILE A 161 -13.87 42.63 -41.21
C ILE A 161 -14.53 43.76 -42.01
N ASP A 162 -15.43 44.51 -41.39
CA ASP A 162 -16.05 45.68 -41.99
C ASP A 162 -15.04 46.83 -42.14
N GLU A 163 -15.25 47.68 -43.15
CA GLU A 163 -14.31 48.75 -43.52
C GLU A 163 -14.10 49.79 -42.41
N ARG A 164 -15.14 50.07 -41.61
CA ARG A 164 -15.06 51.03 -40.50
C ARG A 164 -14.19 50.50 -39.37
N SER A 165 -14.37 49.23 -38.99
CA SER A 165 -13.53 48.55 -38.01
C SER A 165 -12.09 48.42 -38.50
N LEU A 166 -11.88 48.04 -39.77
CA LEU A 166 -10.56 47.93 -40.37
C LEU A 166 -9.81 49.28 -40.37
N SER A 167 -10.49 50.36 -40.75
CA SER A 167 -9.92 51.72 -40.74
C SER A 167 -9.52 52.16 -39.34
N LYS A 168 -10.32 51.81 -38.32
CA LYS A 168 -10.00 52.10 -36.91
C LYS A 168 -8.76 51.33 -36.44
N LEU A 169 -8.63 50.06 -36.81
CA LEU A 169 -7.44 49.25 -36.51
C LEU A 169 -6.19 49.83 -37.16
N GLN A 170 -6.27 50.18 -38.46
CA GLN A 170 -5.16 50.80 -39.20
C GLN A 170 -4.74 52.13 -38.58
N MET A 171 -5.68 53.00 -38.20
CA MET A 171 -5.37 54.27 -37.54
C MET A 171 -4.62 54.07 -36.21
N LEU A 172 -5.04 53.10 -35.39
CA LEU A 172 -4.37 52.81 -34.11
C LEU A 172 -2.98 52.20 -34.34
N ALA A 173 -2.86 51.31 -35.33
CA ALA A 173 -1.60 50.70 -35.74
C ALA A 173 -0.61 51.75 -36.26
N GLU A 174 -1.06 52.69 -37.08
CA GLU A 174 -0.25 53.80 -37.59
C GLU A 174 0.25 54.68 -36.45
N LYS A 175 -0.63 55.03 -35.49
CA LYS A 175 -0.22 55.83 -34.31
C LYS A 175 0.81 55.10 -33.45
N ALA A 176 0.63 53.80 -33.22
CA ALA A 176 1.62 52.98 -32.51
C ALA A 176 2.95 52.94 -33.28
N ALA A 177 2.92 52.69 -34.59
CA ALA A 177 4.09 52.64 -35.45
C ALA A 177 4.87 53.97 -35.45
N ILE A 178 4.20 55.12 -35.50
CA ILE A 178 4.83 56.44 -35.42
C ILE A 178 5.56 56.61 -34.08
N GLN A 179 4.94 56.23 -32.96
CA GLN A 179 5.58 56.35 -31.64
C GLN A 179 6.76 55.38 -31.52
N LYS A 180 6.65 54.17 -32.05
CA LYS A 180 7.74 53.20 -32.10
C LYS A 180 8.94 53.72 -32.90
N ILE A 181 8.71 54.26 -34.10
CA ILE A 181 9.76 54.90 -34.91
C ILE A 181 10.36 56.09 -34.16
N THR A 182 9.54 56.89 -33.46
CA THR A 182 10.02 58.03 -32.66
C THR A 182 10.90 57.58 -31.51
N LYS A 183 10.52 56.50 -30.82
CA LYS A 183 11.31 55.86 -29.75
C LYS A 183 12.64 55.37 -30.30
N GLU A 184 12.63 54.62 -31.40
CA GLU A 184 13.85 54.09 -32.01
C GLU A 184 14.80 55.19 -32.50
N LYS A 185 14.28 56.24 -33.14
CA LYS A 185 15.09 57.43 -33.53
C LYS A 185 15.71 58.11 -32.31
N ALA A 186 14.93 58.31 -31.25
CA ALA A 186 15.43 58.90 -30.01
C ALA A 186 16.50 58.02 -29.33
N SER A 187 16.34 56.68 -29.36
CA SER A 187 17.33 55.73 -28.85
C SER A 187 18.62 55.73 -29.68
N GLN A 188 18.51 55.81 -31.00
CA GLN A 188 19.67 55.90 -31.89
C GLN A 188 20.43 57.22 -31.68
N GLU A 189 19.72 58.35 -31.71
CA GLU A 189 20.29 59.67 -31.44
C GLU A 189 20.93 59.74 -30.05
N LEU A 190 20.33 59.08 -29.06
CA LEU A 190 20.88 58.98 -27.70
C LEU A 190 22.18 58.17 -27.70
N GLN A 191 22.20 57.02 -28.36
CA GLN A 191 23.40 56.18 -28.46
C GLN A 191 24.54 56.92 -29.17
N ASP A 192 24.24 57.64 -30.25
CA ASP A 192 25.22 58.42 -30.99
C ASP A 192 25.77 59.56 -30.11
N ALA A 193 24.90 60.27 -29.37
CA ALA A 193 25.31 61.29 -28.41
C ALA A 193 26.15 60.70 -27.26
N GLU A 194 25.80 59.53 -26.72
CA GLU A 194 26.56 58.85 -25.67
C GLU A 194 27.94 58.37 -26.15
N ASN A 195 28.03 57.87 -27.38
CA ASN A 195 29.29 57.49 -28.01
C ASN A 195 30.19 58.72 -28.19
N GLU A 196 29.62 59.84 -28.64
CA GLU A 196 30.35 61.10 -28.81
C GLU A 196 30.78 61.70 -27.46
N ILE A 197 29.92 61.67 -26.44
CA ILE A 197 30.25 62.03 -25.05
C ILE A 197 31.42 61.18 -24.54
N THR A 198 31.40 59.87 -24.80
CA THR A 198 32.46 58.95 -24.37
C THR A 198 33.78 59.25 -25.08
N ALA A 199 33.74 59.51 -26.40
CA ALA A 199 34.91 59.90 -27.18
C ALA A 199 35.49 61.25 -26.72
N LEU A 200 34.63 62.24 -26.45
CA LEU A 200 35.04 63.55 -25.94
C LEU A 200 35.61 63.46 -24.52
N LYS A 201 35.02 62.65 -23.63
CA LYS A 201 35.58 62.39 -22.27
C LYS A 201 36.95 61.72 -22.34
N ALA A 202 37.14 60.77 -23.27
CA ALA A 202 38.44 60.16 -23.52
C ALA A 202 39.46 61.18 -24.07
N ALA A 203 39.05 62.05 -24.99
CA ALA A 203 39.89 63.11 -25.54
C ALA A 203 40.29 64.16 -24.48
N VAL A 204 39.38 64.55 -23.60
CA VAL A 204 39.67 65.46 -22.45
C VAL A 204 40.71 64.85 -21.51
N ASN A 205 40.66 63.54 -21.29
CA ASN A 205 41.61 62.84 -20.42
C ASN A 205 42.97 62.59 -21.08
N ALA A 206 43.07 62.65 -22.41
CA ALA A 206 44.27 62.29 -23.16
C ALA A 206 45.19 63.48 -23.52
N VAL A 207 44.76 64.74 -23.35
CA VAL A 207 45.42 65.90 -24.02
C VAL A 207 45.85 67.04 -23.08
N LYS A 208 47.13 67.45 -23.18
CA LYS A 208 47.70 68.74 -22.70
C LYS A 208 47.57 69.82 -23.81
N GLU A 209 46.37 70.30 -24.09
CA GLU A 209 46.11 71.38 -25.08
C GLU A 209 45.72 72.71 -24.41
N SER A 210 45.76 73.81 -25.18
CA SER A 210 45.53 75.18 -24.70
C SER A 210 44.16 75.37 -24.01
N GLU A 211 44.08 76.30 -23.05
CA GLU A 211 42.87 76.60 -22.26
C GLU A 211 41.63 76.92 -23.13
N ALA A 212 41.83 77.44 -24.35
CA ALA A 212 40.76 77.75 -25.28
C ALA A 212 40.07 76.47 -25.83
N ASN A 213 40.84 75.44 -26.19
CA ASN A 213 40.29 74.18 -26.71
C ASN A 213 39.58 73.36 -25.61
N GLN A 214 40.11 73.36 -24.38
CA GLN A 214 39.45 72.69 -23.25
C GLN A 214 38.09 73.33 -22.90
N THR A 215 37.98 74.64 -23.05
CA THR A 215 36.71 75.37 -22.81
C THR A 215 35.66 75.04 -23.87
N GLU A 216 36.06 74.90 -25.15
CA GLU A 216 35.16 74.50 -26.22
C GLU A 216 34.68 73.05 -26.09
N ILE A 217 35.58 72.11 -25.73
CA ILE A 217 35.24 70.70 -25.52
C ILE A 217 34.29 70.55 -24.32
N LYS A 218 34.52 71.26 -23.21
CA LYS A 218 33.61 71.27 -22.05
C LYS A 218 32.22 71.81 -22.42
N ARG A 219 32.13 72.88 -23.23
CA ARG A 219 30.84 73.41 -23.72
C ARG A 219 30.08 72.40 -24.58
N LYS A 220 30.77 71.75 -25.53
CA LYS A 220 30.18 70.68 -26.36
C LYS A 220 29.72 69.49 -25.51
N LEU A 221 30.50 69.10 -24.50
CA LEU A 221 30.15 68.04 -23.55
C LEU A 221 28.85 68.37 -22.79
N THR A 222 28.73 69.57 -22.23
CA THR A 222 27.51 70.00 -21.52
C THR A 222 26.28 70.04 -22.43
N THR A 223 26.46 70.47 -23.68
CA THR A 223 25.37 70.50 -24.67
C THR A 223 24.91 69.08 -25.02
N LEU A 224 25.84 68.16 -25.30
CA LEU A 224 25.54 66.76 -25.59
C LEU A 224 24.93 66.03 -24.38
N GLU A 225 25.41 66.29 -23.16
CA GLU A 225 24.82 65.73 -21.94
C GLU A 225 23.37 66.22 -21.76
N SER A 226 23.09 67.50 -22.00
CA SER A 226 21.72 68.02 -21.96
C SER A 226 20.81 67.42 -23.05
N LEU A 227 21.35 67.22 -24.26
CA LEU A 227 20.66 66.57 -25.37
C LEU A 227 20.35 65.10 -25.04
N SER A 228 21.29 64.38 -24.43
CA SER A 228 21.10 62.97 -24.02
C SER A 228 19.93 62.82 -23.04
N ILE A 229 19.77 63.75 -22.09
CA ILE A 229 18.65 63.75 -21.13
C ILE A 229 17.32 64.01 -21.87
N GLN A 230 17.28 64.98 -22.79
CA GLN A 230 16.10 65.28 -23.59
C GLN A 230 15.69 64.09 -24.48
N LEU A 231 16.65 63.44 -25.13
CA LEU A 231 16.43 62.27 -25.97
C LEU A 231 15.94 61.08 -25.14
N ALA A 232 16.52 60.84 -23.97
CA ALA A 232 16.06 59.82 -23.03
C ALA A 232 14.61 60.08 -22.58
N GLN A 233 14.25 61.32 -22.26
CA GLN A 233 12.88 61.69 -21.89
C GLN A 233 11.91 61.54 -23.07
N ARG A 234 12.31 61.97 -24.27
CA ARG A 234 11.52 61.80 -25.51
C ARG A 234 11.26 60.33 -25.79
N GLY A 235 12.28 59.47 -25.66
CA GLY A 235 12.16 58.01 -25.78
C GLY A 235 11.19 57.42 -24.77
N LYS A 236 11.25 57.83 -23.50
CA LYS A 236 10.30 57.40 -22.44
C LYS A 236 8.85 57.79 -22.77
N VAL A 237 8.62 59.03 -23.20
CA VAL A 237 7.27 59.51 -23.57
C VAL A 237 6.74 58.76 -24.79
N ALA A 238 7.57 58.57 -25.82
CA ALA A 238 7.20 57.80 -27.01
C ALA A 238 6.83 56.35 -26.65
N LYS A 239 7.62 55.69 -25.79
CA LYS A 239 7.34 54.34 -25.27
C LYS A 239 5.99 54.27 -24.55
N ALA A 240 5.67 55.24 -23.69
CA ALA A 240 4.38 55.27 -22.98
C ALA A 240 3.19 55.43 -23.94
N LYS A 241 3.34 56.25 -24.99
CA LYS A 241 2.29 56.44 -26.01
C LYS A 241 2.14 55.22 -26.92
N GLU A 242 3.24 54.60 -27.33
CA GLU A 242 3.26 53.33 -28.08
C GLU A 242 2.44 52.26 -27.35
N ILE A 243 2.76 51.98 -26.08
CA ILE A 243 2.03 51.02 -25.23
C ILE A 243 0.54 51.36 -25.15
N SER A 244 0.21 52.65 -24.99
CA SER A 244 -1.19 53.10 -24.94
C SER A 244 -1.97 52.81 -26.23
N PHE A 245 -1.36 53.07 -27.39
CA PHE A 245 -1.98 52.80 -28.69
C PHE A 245 -2.07 51.32 -29.02
N GLU A 246 -1.03 50.53 -28.71
CA GLU A 246 -1.06 49.05 -28.86
C GLU A 246 -2.13 48.43 -27.95
N SER A 247 -2.26 48.88 -26.70
CA SER A 247 -3.33 48.46 -25.78
C SER A 247 -4.73 48.82 -26.34
N ALA A 248 -4.89 50.00 -26.94
CA ALA A 248 -6.13 50.39 -27.59
C ALA A 248 -6.44 49.55 -28.85
N LEU A 249 -5.40 49.20 -29.62
CA LEU A 249 -5.50 48.35 -30.81
C LEU A 249 -5.90 46.92 -30.43
N ASN A 250 -5.25 46.34 -29.42
CA ASN A 250 -5.62 45.04 -28.83
C ASN A 250 -7.08 45.01 -28.37
N LYS A 251 -7.54 46.05 -27.67
CA LYS A 251 -8.95 46.15 -27.25
C LYS A 251 -9.91 46.21 -28.44
N ALA A 252 -9.53 46.87 -29.53
CA ALA A 252 -10.34 46.91 -30.75
C ALA A 252 -10.39 45.55 -31.46
N LEU A 253 -9.27 44.83 -31.53
CA LEU A 253 -9.21 43.45 -32.06
C LEU A 253 -10.04 42.49 -31.20
N GLN A 254 -9.97 42.61 -29.88
CA GLN A 254 -10.77 41.80 -28.96
C GLN A 254 -12.28 42.00 -29.18
N ILE A 255 -12.72 43.26 -29.35
CA ILE A 255 -14.13 43.57 -29.65
C ILE A 255 -14.57 42.89 -30.96
N PHE A 256 -13.70 42.87 -31.98
CA PHE A 256 -13.98 42.24 -33.27
C PHE A 256 -14.14 40.72 -33.16
N PHE A 257 -13.25 40.04 -32.40
CA PHE A 257 -13.24 38.59 -32.26
C PHE A 257 -14.05 38.05 -31.08
N ARG A 258 -14.75 38.91 -30.31
CA ARG A 258 -15.43 38.57 -29.05
C ARG A 258 -16.34 37.34 -29.16
N ASP A 259 -17.21 37.30 -30.15
CA ASP A 259 -18.18 36.21 -30.34
C ASP A 259 -17.45 34.90 -30.71
N SER A 260 -16.44 34.99 -31.57
CA SER A 260 -15.61 33.85 -31.99
C SER A 260 -14.91 33.19 -30.81
N PHE A 261 -14.42 33.97 -29.84
CA PHE A 261 -13.76 33.43 -28.65
C PHE A 261 -14.72 32.71 -27.72
N GLN A 262 -15.94 33.23 -27.55
CA GLN A 262 -16.97 32.55 -26.74
C GLN A 262 -17.34 31.19 -27.35
N ASP A 263 -17.56 31.15 -28.67
CA ASP A 263 -17.87 29.91 -29.38
C ASP A 263 -16.70 28.91 -29.38
N GLN A 264 -15.47 29.40 -29.38
CA GLN A 264 -14.27 28.56 -29.33
C GLN A 264 -14.03 27.98 -27.94
N ILE A 265 -14.25 28.76 -26.89
CA ILE A 265 -14.21 28.27 -25.50
C ILE A 265 -15.28 27.20 -25.31
N LEU A 266 -16.51 27.45 -25.76
CA LEU A 266 -17.61 26.47 -25.74
C LEU A 266 -17.27 25.17 -26.51
N ALA A 267 -16.66 25.29 -27.69
CA ALA A 267 -16.29 24.14 -28.53
C ALA A 267 -15.24 23.22 -27.88
N LEU A 268 -14.48 23.71 -26.90
CA LEU A 268 -13.49 22.91 -26.15
C LEU A 268 -14.09 22.16 -24.96
N GLY A 269 -15.42 22.14 -24.83
CA GLY A 269 -16.11 21.52 -23.70
C GLY A 269 -15.95 22.31 -22.40
N LEU A 270 -15.42 23.54 -22.47
CA LEU A 270 -15.32 24.41 -21.32
C LEU A 270 -16.65 25.08 -21.07
N SER A 271 -17.19 24.91 -19.86
CA SER A 271 -18.30 25.73 -19.40
C SER A 271 -17.80 27.16 -19.20
N PRO A 272 -18.23 28.15 -20.00
CA PRO A 272 -17.83 29.56 -19.83
C PRO A 272 -18.25 30.12 -18.46
N GLU A 273 -19.14 29.43 -17.77
CA GLU A 273 -19.58 29.72 -16.41
C GLU A 273 -18.54 29.40 -15.32
N LYS A 274 -17.52 28.56 -15.60
CA LYS A 274 -16.55 28.05 -14.60
C LYS A 274 -15.16 28.67 -14.73
N ILE A 275 -14.81 29.25 -15.88
CA ILE A 275 -13.46 29.72 -16.18
C ILE A 275 -13.50 31.13 -16.77
N ARG A 276 -12.64 32.03 -16.28
CA ARG A 276 -12.39 33.36 -16.85
C ARG A 276 -10.91 33.58 -16.98
N ILE A 277 -10.52 34.18 -18.09
CA ILE A 277 -9.13 34.49 -18.36
C ILE A 277 -9.03 35.98 -18.64
N LEU A 278 -8.16 36.61 -17.87
CA LEU A 278 -7.83 38.02 -17.98
C LEU A 278 -6.39 38.10 -18.47
N SER A 279 -6.13 38.89 -19.48
CA SER A 279 -4.77 39.16 -19.93
C SER A 279 -4.40 40.58 -19.55
N TYR A 280 -3.23 40.73 -18.96
CA TYR A 280 -2.64 42.00 -18.59
C TYR A 280 -1.34 42.20 -19.34
N ASP A 281 -1.04 43.42 -19.75
CA ASP A 281 0.30 43.77 -20.21
C ASP A 281 1.32 43.76 -19.06
N HIS A 282 2.60 43.92 -19.40
CA HIS A 282 3.69 44.03 -18.43
C HIS A 282 3.56 45.18 -17.42
N THR A 283 2.69 46.17 -17.66
CA THR A 283 2.41 47.29 -16.76
C THR A 283 1.20 47.04 -15.83
N GLY A 284 0.49 45.92 -16.02
CA GLY A 284 -0.70 45.55 -15.25
C GLY A 284 -2.01 46.12 -15.80
N LYS A 285 -1.99 46.72 -17.00
CA LYS A 285 -3.19 47.19 -17.68
C LYS A 285 -3.86 46.03 -18.42
N GLU A 286 -5.18 45.94 -18.31
CA GLU A 286 -5.96 44.86 -18.91
C GLU A 286 -6.01 45.00 -20.44
N ASN A 287 -5.55 43.96 -21.14
CA ASN A 287 -5.55 43.85 -22.59
C ASN A 287 -6.68 42.97 -23.11
N MET A 288 -7.04 41.93 -22.36
CA MET A 288 -8.10 40.99 -22.74
C MET A 288 -8.88 40.54 -21.51
N ASP A 289 -10.16 40.29 -21.73
CA ASP A 289 -11.07 39.63 -20.81
C ASP A 289 -11.98 38.72 -21.64
N THR A 290 -11.91 37.41 -21.41
CA THR A 290 -12.76 36.45 -22.13
C THR A 290 -14.26 36.61 -21.81
N GLY A 291 -14.60 37.50 -20.87
CA GLY A 291 -15.98 37.89 -20.58
C GLY A 291 -16.48 37.28 -19.27
N GLN A 292 -17.80 37.15 -19.15
CA GLN A 292 -18.44 36.82 -17.90
C GLN A 292 -18.37 35.32 -17.59
N ILE A 293 -17.53 34.93 -16.63
CA ILE A 293 -18.12 34.20 -15.50
C ILE A 293 -19.23 35.12 -14.99
N MET A 294 -20.41 34.59 -14.65
CA MET A 294 -21.50 35.28 -13.93
C MET A 294 -22.77 35.67 -14.72
N SER A 295 -23.10 35.08 -15.88
CA SER A 295 -24.45 35.28 -16.46
C SER A 295 -25.55 34.76 -15.52
N ASN A 296 -25.31 33.62 -14.86
CA ASN A 296 -26.22 33.01 -13.89
C ASN A 296 -25.77 33.10 -12.42
N SER A 297 -24.54 33.57 -12.14
CA SER A 297 -24.05 33.69 -10.76
C SER A 297 -24.04 35.13 -10.28
N SER A 298 -24.75 35.36 -9.18
CA SER A 298 -24.88 36.60 -8.41
C SER A 298 -23.60 37.42 -8.26
N GLN A 299 -23.76 38.67 -7.81
CA GLN A 299 -22.77 39.70 -7.39
C GLN A 299 -21.46 39.25 -6.67
N THR A 300 -21.29 37.96 -6.39
CA THR A 300 -20.24 37.32 -5.59
C THR A 300 -18.88 37.21 -6.29
N GLY A 301 -18.80 36.91 -7.59
CA GLY A 301 -17.50 36.90 -8.30
C GLY A 301 -16.88 38.26 -8.49
N LYS A 302 -17.71 39.32 -8.56
CA LYS A 302 -17.24 40.71 -8.50
C LYS A 302 -16.49 41.00 -7.19
N LYS A 303 -16.83 40.30 -6.10
CA LYS A 303 -16.17 40.46 -4.80
C LYS A 303 -14.76 39.88 -4.76
N LEU A 304 -14.40 38.93 -5.64
CA LEU A 304 -13.01 38.46 -5.81
C LEU A 304 -12.08 39.61 -6.18
N PHE A 305 -12.48 40.42 -7.17
CA PHE A 305 -11.70 41.57 -7.61
C PHE A 305 -11.59 42.67 -6.54
N GLY A 306 -12.48 42.68 -5.54
CA GLY A 306 -12.43 43.57 -4.37
C GLY A 306 -11.67 43.00 -3.17
N ASN A 307 -11.23 41.74 -3.20
CA ASN A 307 -10.51 41.11 -2.08
C ASN A 307 -9.09 41.68 -1.96
N GLN A 308 -8.71 42.15 -0.78
CA GLN A 308 -7.41 42.81 -0.56
C GLN A 308 -6.21 41.87 -0.80
N SER A 309 -6.33 40.58 -0.47
CA SER A 309 -5.28 39.58 -0.72
C SER A 309 -5.09 39.33 -2.21
N PHE A 310 -6.19 39.31 -2.98
CA PHE A 310 -6.14 39.22 -4.43
C PHE A 310 -5.51 40.47 -5.07
N ILE A 311 -5.88 41.66 -4.58
CA ILE A 311 -5.33 42.93 -5.10
C ILE A 311 -3.82 43.06 -4.81
N SER A 312 -3.38 42.74 -3.58
CA SER A 312 -1.97 42.83 -3.21
C SER A 312 -1.10 41.86 -4.00
N GLU A 313 -1.59 40.65 -4.20
CA GLU A 313 -0.94 39.62 -5.00
C GLU A 313 -0.89 40.01 -6.48
N LYS A 314 -2.02 40.46 -7.06
CA LYS A 314 -2.04 41.00 -8.43
C LYS A 314 -0.98 42.09 -8.60
N LYS A 315 -0.89 43.05 -7.67
CA LYS A 315 0.12 44.12 -7.71
C LYS A 315 1.56 43.60 -7.65
N SER A 316 1.80 42.48 -6.96
CA SER A 316 3.14 41.90 -6.85
C SER A 316 3.70 41.37 -8.17
N PHE A 317 2.85 40.89 -9.08
CA PHE A 317 3.25 40.37 -10.40
C PHE A 317 3.68 41.46 -11.39
N PHE A 318 3.21 42.70 -11.21
CA PHE A 318 3.49 43.83 -12.13
C PHE A 318 4.48 44.85 -11.54
N ASN A 319 5.17 44.50 -10.45
CA ASN A 319 6.12 45.42 -9.82
C ASN A 319 7.50 45.33 -10.51
N GLU A 320 7.94 46.43 -11.14
CA GLU A 320 9.12 46.50 -12.03
C GLU A 320 10.44 46.07 -11.37
N ASN A 321 10.53 46.08 -10.04
CA ASN A 321 11.78 45.80 -9.30
C ASN A 321 12.06 44.30 -9.04
N GLN A 322 11.22 43.37 -9.53
CA GLN A 322 11.50 41.94 -9.35
C GLN A 322 12.34 41.37 -10.51
N THR A 323 13.66 41.51 -10.39
CA THR A 323 14.67 40.77 -11.17
C THR A 323 14.55 39.25 -11.06
N LYS A 324 13.84 38.74 -10.05
CA LYS A 324 13.36 37.35 -9.99
C LYS A 324 12.08 37.21 -10.82
N LEU A 325 12.27 37.16 -12.13
CA LEU A 325 11.30 36.67 -13.10
C LEU A 325 10.60 35.41 -12.51
N GLN A 326 9.34 35.55 -12.05
CA GLN A 326 8.53 34.48 -11.45
C GLN A 326 8.03 33.51 -12.54
N ILE A 327 8.92 33.08 -13.43
CA ILE A 327 8.55 32.41 -14.67
C ILE A 327 8.19 30.94 -14.45
N GLY A 328 8.78 30.31 -13.44
CA GLY A 328 8.65 28.87 -13.19
C GLY A 328 7.64 28.48 -12.10
N GLN A 329 7.29 29.39 -11.19
CA GLN A 329 6.33 29.07 -10.12
C GLN A 329 4.92 29.40 -10.56
N LEU A 330 4.32 28.36 -11.09
CA LEU A 330 2.91 28.10 -11.30
C LEU A 330 2.14 28.14 -9.96
N SER A 331 2.29 29.20 -9.15
CA SER A 331 1.63 29.30 -7.86
C SER A 331 0.16 29.63 -8.10
N SER A 332 -0.66 28.59 -8.15
CA SER A 332 -2.11 28.73 -8.04
C SER A 332 -2.48 29.03 -6.59
N LYS A 333 -3.23 30.10 -6.34
CA LYS A 333 -3.75 30.40 -5.01
C LYS A 333 -5.26 30.24 -4.98
N THR A 334 -5.76 29.72 -3.87
CA THR A 334 -7.20 29.53 -3.67
C THR A 334 -7.76 30.67 -2.81
N TYR A 335 -8.91 31.20 -3.22
CA TYR A 335 -9.65 32.23 -2.50
C TYR A 335 -11.06 31.71 -2.20
N ASP A 336 -11.44 31.74 -0.92
CA ASP A 336 -12.80 31.45 -0.49
C ASP A 336 -13.58 32.75 -0.30
N ILE A 337 -14.66 32.92 -1.07
CA ILE A 337 -15.48 34.13 -1.06
C ILE A 337 -16.94 33.72 -1.01
N ASN A 338 -17.58 33.97 0.13
CA ASN A 338 -18.98 33.67 0.39
C ASN A 338 -19.38 32.22 0.04
N GLY A 339 -18.52 31.25 0.35
CA GLY A 339 -18.78 29.82 0.13
C GLY A 339 -18.52 29.35 -1.30
N ARG A 340 -17.92 30.20 -2.16
CA ARG A 340 -17.35 29.81 -3.45
C ARG A 340 -15.82 29.80 -3.36
N GLN A 341 -15.20 28.76 -3.91
CA GLN A 341 -13.76 28.65 -3.96
C GLN A 341 -13.24 28.89 -5.38
N TYR A 342 -12.48 29.96 -5.52
CA TYR A 342 -11.83 30.33 -6.76
C TYR A 342 -10.35 29.95 -6.69
N GLU A 343 -9.87 29.23 -7.70
CA GLU A 343 -8.44 29.09 -7.92
C GLU A 343 -7.98 30.12 -8.94
N VAL A 344 -6.91 30.82 -8.61
CA VAL A 344 -6.34 31.89 -9.42
C VAL A 344 -4.90 31.54 -9.74
N SER A 345 -4.55 31.54 -11.03
CA SER A 345 -3.19 31.24 -11.50
C SER A 345 -2.71 32.32 -12.47
N TYR A 346 -1.49 32.80 -12.26
CA TYR A 346 -0.83 33.77 -13.13
C TYR A 346 0.16 33.04 -14.04
N ARG A 347 0.15 33.38 -15.34
CA ARG A 347 1.01 32.77 -16.36
C ARG A 347 1.66 33.86 -17.20
N PRO A 348 3.00 33.90 -17.30
CA PRO A 348 3.66 34.84 -18.20
C PRO A 348 3.35 34.48 -19.65
N ILE A 349 3.22 35.52 -20.47
CA ILE A 349 2.98 35.40 -21.91
C ILE A 349 4.22 35.94 -22.61
N PHE A 350 4.80 35.10 -23.47
CA PHE A 350 5.98 35.47 -24.23
C PHE A 350 5.63 35.64 -25.69
N LYS A 351 6.10 36.76 -26.25
CA LYS A 351 6.00 37.14 -27.65
C LYS A 351 6.45 36.03 -28.60
N ASN A 352 7.53 35.34 -28.24
CA ASN A 352 8.06 34.22 -29.01
C ASN A 352 8.11 32.97 -28.11
N PRO A 353 7.07 32.11 -28.15
CA PRO A 353 6.97 30.96 -27.24
C PRO A 353 8.13 29.96 -27.40
N THR A 354 8.64 29.78 -28.62
CA THR A 354 9.64 28.77 -28.96
C THR A 354 10.99 29.01 -28.27
N SER A 355 11.50 30.24 -28.30
CA SER A 355 12.72 30.63 -27.58
C SER A 355 12.47 30.84 -26.09
N ALA A 356 11.30 31.38 -25.71
CA ALA A 356 10.95 31.57 -24.31
C ALA A 356 10.84 30.24 -23.56
N VAL A 357 10.15 29.22 -24.08
CA VAL A 357 10.04 27.91 -23.41
C VAL A 357 11.41 27.26 -23.20
N ARG A 358 12.33 27.39 -24.17
CA ARG A 358 13.71 26.92 -24.02
C ARG A 358 14.46 27.66 -22.92
N ALA A 359 14.35 28.99 -22.90
CA ALA A 359 14.88 29.81 -21.83
C ALA A 359 14.32 29.39 -20.46
N ILE A 360 13.00 29.18 -20.35
CA ILE A 360 12.36 28.72 -19.11
C ILE A 360 12.93 27.38 -18.64
N LYS A 361 13.13 26.42 -19.54
CA LYS A 361 13.71 25.12 -19.19
C LYS A 361 15.12 25.23 -18.64
N ILE A 362 15.94 26.09 -19.25
CA ILE A 362 17.28 26.40 -18.76
C ILE A 362 17.21 27.07 -17.38
N TYR A 363 16.31 28.04 -17.20
CA TYR A 363 16.10 28.71 -15.92
C TYR A 363 15.66 27.74 -14.82
N GLU A 364 14.67 26.89 -15.07
CA GLU A 364 14.17 25.87 -14.13
C GLU A 364 15.30 24.93 -13.70
N SER A 365 16.13 24.49 -14.65
CA SER A 365 17.29 23.65 -14.37
C SER A 365 18.27 24.35 -13.43
N ILE A 366 18.67 25.59 -13.72
CA ILE A 366 19.61 26.36 -12.89
C ILE A 366 19.01 26.64 -11.51
N ALA A 367 17.73 27.03 -11.44
CA ALA A 367 17.03 27.34 -10.19
C ALA A 367 16.87 26.11 -9.28
N SER A 368 16.78 24.91 -9.85
CA SER A 368 16.75 23.65 -9.10
C SER A 368 18.10 23.24 -8.49
N GLY A 369 19.16 24.00 -8.76
CA GLY A 369 20.52 23.68 -8.30
C GLY A 369 21.23 22.62 -9.16
N ASN A 370 20.74 22.36 -10.37
CA ASN A 370 21.37 21.41 -11.28
C ASN A 370 22.75 21.92 -11.75
N THR A 371 23.82 21.18 -11.43
CA THR A 371 25.20 21.52 -11.78
C THR A 371 25.69 20.83 -13.06
N THR A 372 24.87 19.99 -13.68
CA THR A 372 25.27 19.13 -14.81
C THR A 372 25.75 19.94 -16.03
N TYR A 373 25.22 21.15 -16.23
CA TYR A 373 25.54 22.03 -17.37
C TYR A 373 26.57 23.12 -17.03
N ASP A 374 27.18 23.10 -15.84
CA ASP A 374 28.07 24.18 -15.39
C ASP A 374 29.31 24.36 -16.28
N LYS A 375 29.92 23.25 -16.70
CA LYS A 375 31.06 23.27 -17.64
C LYS A 375 30.68 23.89 -18.99
N ILE A 376 29.48 23.59 -19.50
CA ILE A 376 28.96 24.18 -20.75
C ILE A 376 28.79 25.70 -20.58
N LEU A 377 28.28 26.15 -19.43
CA LEU A 377 28.09 27.58 -19.14
C LEU A 377 29.41 28.34 -18.95
N GLU A 378 30.46 27.70 -18.44
CA GLU A 378 31.81 28.27 -18.34
C GLU A 378 32.44 28.43 -19.73
N GLU A 379 32.42 27.38 -20.54
CA GLU A 379 32.99 27.39 -21.89
C GLU A 379 32.22 28.31 -22.85
N ASP A 380 30.88 28.37 -22.73
CA ASP A 380 30.06 29.32 -23.50
C ASP A 380 30.47 30.77 -23.24
N ARG A 381 30.82 31.13 -22.00
CA ARG A 381 31.31 32.47 -21.64
C ARG A 381 32.65 32.78 -22.30
N THR A 382 33.58 31.83 -22.30
CA THR A 382 34.88 31.97 -22.96
C THR A 382 34.71 32.17 -24.47
N ILE A 383 33.93 31.32 -25.12
CA ILE A 383 33.69 31.40 -26.57
C ILE A 383 32.92 32.68 -26.93
N ALA A 384 31.93 33.10 -26.12
CA ALA A 384 31.23 34.36 -26.33
C ALA A 384 32.19 35.57 -26.31
N GLY A 385 33.21 35.55 -25.44
CA GLY A 385 34.30 36.52 -25.42
C GLY A 385 35.16 36.52 -26.69
N GLU A 386 35.54 35.34 -27.19
CA GLU A 386 36.29 35.19 -28.45
C GLU A 386 35.48 35.72 -29.66
N ILE A 387 34.19 35.37 -29.72
CA ILE A 387 33.25 35.84 -30.75
C ILE A 387 33.09 37.35 -30.69
N LYS A 388 33.08 37.96 -29.51
CA LYS A 388 32.96 39.41 -29.33
C LYS A 388 34.07 40.15 -30.08
N LEU A 389 35.32 39.71 -29.95
CA LEU A 389 36.46 40.31 -30.65
C LEU A 389 36.31 40.25 -32.18
N LEU A 390 35.87 39.12 -32.74
CA LEU A 390 35.63 38.98 -34.18
C LEU A 390 34.44 39.80 -34.65
N SER A 391 33.34 39.82 -33.89
CA SER A 391 32.14 40.61 -34.22
C SER A 391 32.44 42.11 -34.29
N THR A 392 33.32 42.63 -33.42
CA THR A 392 33.77 44.04 -33.47
C THR A 392 34.54 44.33 -34.77
N LYS A 393 35.43 43.43 -35.19
CA LYS A 393 36.16 43.57 -36.48
C LYS A 393 35.21 43.49 -37.67
N LEU A 394 34.25 42.56 -37.65
CA LEU A 394 33.21 42.45 -38.68
C LEU A 394 32.34 43.70 -38.75
N ARG A 395 31.87 44.24 -37.62
CA ARG A 395 31.12 45.51 -37.53
C ARG A 395 31.90 46.67 -38.15
N ALA A 396 33.18 46.81 -37.79
CA ALA A 396 34.05 47.85 -38.34
C ALA A 396 34.19 47.70 -39.86
N ARG A 397 34.45 46.47 -40.35
CA ARG A 397 34.58 46.20 -41.78
C ARG A 397 33.29 46.47 -42.55
N ILE A 398 32.14 46.09 -42.02
CA ILE A 398 30.85 46.39 -42.67
C ILE A 398 30.58 47.89 -42.70
N THR A 399 30.89 48.60 -41.62
CA THR A 399 30.76 50.07 -41.56
C THR A 399 31.64 50.73 -42.62
N GLU A 400 32.86 50.24 -42.81
CA GLU A 400 33.75 50.68 -43.90
C GLU A 400 33.15 50.35 -45.27
N LEU A 401 32.69 49.13 -45.52
CA LEU A 401 32.10 48.73 -46.81
C LEU A 401 30.85 49.55 -47.16
N ARG A 402 30.06 49.94 -46.15
CA ARG A 402 28.90 50.83 -46.29
C ARG A 402 29.29 52.26 -46.67
N THR A 403 30.40 52.77 -46.15
CA THR A 403 30.83 54.18 -46.31
C THR A 403 31.76 54.40 -47.51
N SER A 404 32.69 53.49 -47.79
CA SER A 404 33.78 53.71 -48.75
C SER A 404 33.58 53.01 -50.11
N SER A 405 33.25 51.70 -50.13
CA SER A 405 33.35 50.88 -51.34
C SER A 405 32.02 50.50 -51.98
N LYS A 406 30.92 50.54 -51.22
CA LYS A 406 29.57 50.09 -51.63
C LYS A 406 29.54 48.67 -52.23
N LYS A 407 30.57 47.85 -52.01
CA LYS A 407 30.62 46.44 -52.40
C LYS A 407 29.76 45.60 -51.44
N LYS A 408 29.18 44.51 -51.95
CA LYS A 408 28.47 43.54 -51.10
C LYS A 408 29.48 42.85 -50.17
N PRO A 409 29.15 42.60 -48.88
CA PRO A 409 30.07 41.96 -47.95
C PRO A 409 30.62 40.62 -48.47
N GLY A 410 29.79 39.78 -49.07
CA GLY A 410 30.22 38.49 -49.64
C GLY A 410 31.21 38.57 -50.80
N SER A 411 31.43 39.75 -51.37
CA SER A 411 32.45 39.99 -52.41
C SER A 411 33.76 40.57 -51.88
N ASP A 412 33.81 40.91 -50.60
CA ASP A 412 34.99 41.45 -49.94
C ASP A 412 35.81 40.32 -49.28
N LYS A 413 37.10 40.20 -49.65
CA LYS A 413 37.96 39.12 -49.16
C LYS A 413 38.17 39.17 -47.65
N GLU A 414 38.30 40.37 -47.09
CA GLU A 414 38.52 40.56 -45.65
C GLU A 414 37.27 40.16 -44.85
N PHE A 415 36.09 40.60 -45.28
CA PHE A 415 34.82 40.15 -44.71
C PHE A 415 34.65 38.63 -44.79
N VAL A 416 34.92 38.00 -45.95
CA VAL A 416 34.81 36.54 -46.12
C VAL A 416 35.75 35.81 -45.16
N ASN A 417 36.99 36.29 -45.00
CA ASN A 417 37.95 35.70 -44.06
C ASN A 417 37.52 35.84 -42.60
N LEU A 418 37.06 37.03 -42.20
CA LEU A 418 36.54 37.28 -40.84
C LEU A 418 35.28 36.45 -40.56
N SER A 419 34.37 36.34 -41.53
CA SER A 419 33.15 35.53 -41.46
C SER A 419 33.49 34.02 -41.38
N SER A 420 34.52 33.56 -42.10
CA SER A 420 35.03 32.19 -41.96
C SER A 420 35.62 31.91 -40.59
N ALA A 421 36.41 32.84 -40.03
CA ALA A 421 36.93 32.73 -38.67
C ALA A 421 35.81 32.70 -37.62
N TYR A 422 34.77 33.52 -37.82
CA TYR A 422 33.57 33.53 -36.99
C TYR A 422 32.84 32.18 -37.02
N ARG A 423 32.63 31.59 -38.21
CA ARG A 423 32.04 30.25 -38.37
C ARG A 423 32.81 29.18 -37.60
N LYS A 424 34.15 29.20 -37.65
CA LYS A 424 34.98 28.24 -36.90
C LYS A 424 34.75 28.32 -35.39
N LEU A 425 34.48 29.50 -34.83
CA LEU A 425 34.13 29.63 -33.41
C LEU A 425 32.72 29.12 -33.10
N LEU A 426 31.77 29.28 -34.01
CA LEU A 426 30.45 28.66 -33.89
C LEU A 426 30.56 27.13 -33.93
N ASP A 427 31.34 26.59 -34.87
CA ASP A 427 31.61 25.14 -34.96
C ASP A 427 32.31 24.62 -33.70
N LYS A 428 33.26 25.40 -33.14
CA LYS A 428 33.91 25.09 -31.85
C LYS A 428 32.90 25.02 -30.71
N ARG A 429 31.97 25.99 -30.62
CA ARG A 429 30.90 26.00 -29.61
C ARG A 429 30.01 24.77 -29.74
N GLU A 430 29.61 24.46 -30.97
CA GLU A 430 28.74 23.33 -31.28
C GLU A 430 29.40 21.98 -30.94
N ASN A 431 30.67 21.81 -31.30
CA ASN A 431 31.43 20.59 -30.97
C ASN A 431 31.60 20.43 -29.47
N LEU A 432 31.94 21.51 -28.76
CA LEU A 432 32.08 21.51 -27.31
C LEU A 432 30.75 21.15 -26.62
N PHE A 433 29.63 21.67 -27.13
CA PHE A 433 28.31 21.28 -26.66
C PHE A 433 28.05 19.77 -26.84
N ASN A 434 28.34 19.23 -28.03
CA ASN A 434 28.18 17.79 -28.31
C ASN A 434 29.08 16.88 -27.46
N GLU A 435 30.26 17.36 -27.04
CA GLU A 435 31.18 16.64 -26.16
C GLU A 435 30.73 16.65 -24.70
N LEU A 436 30.23 17.78 -24.22
CA LEU A 436 29.83 17.98 -22.81
C LEU A 436 28.35 17.68 -22.54
N SER A 437 27.55 17.43 -23.58
CA SER A 437 26.12 17.13 -23.49
C SER A 437 25.82 15.98 -22.53
N PRO A 438 25.12 16.23 -21.41
CA PRO A 438 24.79 15.19 -20.43
C PRO A 438 23.74 14.19 -20.94
N ALA A 439 22.86 14.65 -21.85
CA ALA A 439 21.75 13.87 -22.36
C ALA A 439 22.19 12.67 -23.21
N LYS A 440 23.44 12.65 -23.69
CA LYS A 440 23.99 11.55 -24.51
C LYS A 440 23.91 10.19 -23.80
N ALA A 441 24.23 10.13 -22.50
CA ALA A 441 24.14 8.90 -21.72
C ALA A 441 22.68 8.50 -21.43
N GLY A 442 21.82 9.49 -21.14
CA GLY A 442 20.38 9.29 -20.92
C GLY A 442 19.67 8.76 -22.16
N LEU A 443 19.99 9.29 -23.34
CA LEU A 443 19.40 8.90 -24.63
C LEU A 443 19.84 7.48 -25.06
N VAL A 444 21.10 7.10 -24.80
CA VAL A 444 21.55 5.71 -24.98
C VAL A 444 20.77 4.76 -24.06
N THR A 445 20.57 5.15 -22.79
CA THR A 445 19.81 4.37 -21.82
C THR A 445 18.34 4.26 -22.23
N TYR A 446 17.75 5.35 -22.71
CA TYR A 446 16.40 5.37 -23.26
C TYR A 446 16.23 4.39 -24.41
N TYR A 447 17.07 4.49 -25.45
CA TYR A 447 16.98 3.58 -26.59
C TYR A 447 17.22 2.13 -26.21
N LYS A 448 18.09 1.87 -25.23
CA LYS A 448 18.30 0.52 -24.67
C LYS A 448 17.03 -0.01 -24.00
N ASN A 449 16.37 0.81 -23.17
CA ASN A 449 15.13 0.43 -22.49
C ASN A 449 13.96 0.27 -23.47
N TRP A 450 13.81 1.20 -24.40
CA TRP A 450 12.84 1.12 -25.50
C TRP A 450 13.02 -0.17 -26.30
N LYS A 451 14.26 -0.50 -26.71
CA LYS A 451 14.58 -1.71 -27.45
C LYS A 451 14.25 -2.96 -26.64
N LYS A 452 14.62 -2.99 -25.35
CA LYS A 452 14.29 -4.10 -24.44
C LYS A 452 12.78 -4.30 -24.31
N ASN A 453 12.02 -3.22 -24.12
CA ASN A 453 10.56 -3.29 -24.00
C ASN A 453 9.92 -3.78 -25.31
N LEU A 454 10.43 -3.32 -26.46
CA LEU A 454 9.96 -3.78 -27.77
C LEU A 454 10.27 -5.27 -27.97
N GLU A 455 11.45 -5.74 -27.58
CA GLU A 455 11.83 -7.16 -27.65
C GLU A 455 10.97 -8.02 -26.71
N ASP A 456 10.68 -7.55 -25.49
CA ASP A 456 9.83 -8.26 -24.54
C ASP A 456 8.38 -8.36 -25.04
N LEU A 457 7.81 -7.28 -25.58
CA LEU A 457 6.47 -7.30 -26.17
C LEU A 457 6.40 -8.22 -27.39
N LYS A 458 7.43 -8.22 -28.26
CA LYS A 458 7.51 -9.17 -29.38
C LYS A 458 7.60 -10.62 -28.91
N LEU A 459 8.32 -10.88 -27.82
CA LEU A 459 8.45 -12.21 -27.25
C LEU A 459 7.14 -12.68 -26.59
N GLN A 460 6.41 -11.78 -25.93
CA GLN A 460 5.06 -12.03 -25.41
C GLN A 460 4.08 -12.34 -26.55
N LEU A 461 4.07 -11.52 -27.62
CA LEU A 461 3.25 -11.76 -28.80
C LEU A 461 3.57 -13.11 -29.45
N GLY A 462 4.86 -13.44 -29.62
CA GLY A 462 5.26 -14.73 -30.18
C GLY A 462 4.85 -15.94 -29.33
N LYS A 463 4.78 -15.80 -28.00
CA LYS A 463 4.23 -16.84 -27.11
C LYS A 463 2.72 -16.99 -27.31
N ILE A 464 1.99 -15.88 -27.36
CA ILE A 464 0.54 -15.87 -27.59
C ILE A 464 0.23 -16.52 -28.95
N ASP A 465 0.92 -16.11 -30.02
CA ASP A 465 0.77 -16.69 -31.36
C ASP A 465 1.06 -18.20 -31.38
N SER A 466 2.14 -18.64 -30.69
CA SER A 466 2.46 -20.05 -30.53
C SER A 466 1.34 -20.82 -29.82
N ASP A 467 0.76 -20.27 -28.76
CA ASP A 467 -0.29 -20.93 -27.98
C ASP A 467 -1.61 -20.98 -28.76
N ILE A 468 -1.94 -19.93 -29.52
CA ILE A 468 -3.04 -19.96 -30.50
C ILE A 468 -2.83 -21.10 -31.51
N VAL A 469 -1.64 -21.23 -32.10
CA VAL A 469 -1.33 -22.29 -33.07
C VAL A 469 -1.44 -23.68 -32.44
N LYS A 470 -0.98 -23.88 -31.20
CA LYS A 470 -1.14 -25.15 -30.47
C LYS A 470 -2.61 -25.50 -30.28
N LEU A 471 -3.43 -24.55 -29.78
CA LEU A 471 -4.86 -24.76 -29.56
C LEU A 471 -5.60 -25.03 -30.88
N GLN A 472 -5.28 -24.31 -31.96
CA GLN A 472 -5.80 -24.56 -33.31
C GLN A 472 -5.38 -25.93 -33.85
N THR A 473 -4.18 -26.41 -33.52
CA THR A 473 -3.70 -27.75 -33.90
C THR A 473 -4.44 -28.82 -33.13
N SER A 474 -4.64 -28.65 -31.82
CA SER A 474 -5.46 -29.54 -30.99
C SER A 474 -6.91 -29.64 -31.48
N LEU A 475 -7.45 -28.57 -32.05
CA LEU A 475 -8.77 -28.55 -32.68
C LEU A 475 -8.83 -29.36 -33.99
N LYS A 476 -7.68 -29.57 -34.65
CA LYS A 476 -7.56 -30.26 -35.95
C LYS A 476 -7.11 -31.73 -35.81
N THR A 477 -6.42 -32.11 -34.75
CA THR A 477 -5.98 -33.48 -34.52
C THR A 477 -7.06 -34.30 -33.80
N ASN A 478 -7.57 -35.33 -34.47
CA ASN A 478 -8.39 -36.37 -33.82
C ASN A 478 -7.57 -37.05 -32.71
N LEU A 479 -8.10 -37.02 -31.48
CA LEU A 479 -7.48 -37.53 -30.26
C LEU A 479 -6.96 -38.98 -30.41
N SER A 480 -5.79 -39.24 -29.82
CA SER A 480 -5.31 -40.60 -29.54
C SER A 480 -6.19 -41.25 -28.46
N PRO A 481 -6.40 -42.59 -28.42
CA PRO A 481 -7.47 -43.25 -27.66
C PRO A 481 -7.43 -43.11 -26.12
N ASN A 482 -6.44 -42.42 -25.55
CA ASN A 482 -6.17 -42.37 -24.11
C ASN A 482 -6.25 -40.97 -23.47
N GLU A 483 -6.66 -39.93 -24.20
CA GLU A 483 -6.80 -38.57 -23.64
C GLU A 483 -8.28 -38.14 -23.56
N LYS A 484 -8.67 -37.55 -22.42
CA LYS A 484 -10.04 -37.08 -22.18
C LYS A 484 -10.44 -36.06 -23.26
N PRO A 485 -11.68 -36.13 -23.79
CA PRO A 485 -12.16 -35.16 -24.76
C PRO A 485 -12.22 -33.77 -24.12
N ILE A 486 -11.48 -32.82 -24.69
CA ILE A 486 -11.55 -31.40 -24.34
C ILE A 486 -12.71 -30.80 -25.14
N ASP A 487 -13.53 -29.97 -24.51
CA ASP A 487 -14.69 -29.32 -25.15
C ASP A 487 -14.21 -28.33 -26.26
N PRO A 488 -14.61 -28.53 -27.53
CA PRO A 488 -14.24 -27.64 -28.62
C PRO A 488 -14.66 -26.18 -28.41
N GLU A 489 -15.79 -25.93 -27.72
CA GLU A 489 -16.25 -24.56 -27.44
C GLU A 489 -15.32 -23.84 -26.45
N GLU A 490 -14.79 -24.56 -25.47
CA GLU A 490 -13.86 -24.02 -24.47
C GLU A 490 -12.50 -23.66 -25.11
N ILE A 491 -12.01 -24.50 -26.03
CA ILE A 491 -10.81 -24.20 -26.83
C ILE A 491 -11.03 -22.97 -27.72
N GLN A 492 -12.19 -22.88 -28.38
CA GLN A 492 -12.53 -21.75 -29.26
C GLN A 492 -12.61 -20.43 -28.49
N PHE A 493 -13.19 -20.43 -27.28
CA PHE A 493 -13.25 -19.26 -26.41
C PHE A 493 -11.86 -18.80 -25.96
N GLU A 494 -10.97 -19.73 -25.57
CA GLU A 494 -9.62 -19.37 -25.17
C GLU A 494 -8.78 -18.85 -26.36
N ILE A 495 -9.01 -19.36 -27.57
CA ILE A 495 -8.43 -18.80 -28.81
C ILE A 495 -8.87 -17.34 -29.00
N GLN A 496 -10.17 -17.03 -28.92
CA GLN A 496 -10.66 -15.65 -29.08
C GLN A 496 -10.06 -14.68 -28.06
N LYS A 497 -9.92 -15.13 -26.81
CA LYS A 497 -9.29 -14.36 -25.74
C LYS A 497 -7.81 -14.10 -26.03
N LEU A 498 -7.08 -15.11 -26.50
CA LEU A 498 -5.68 -14.96 -26.90
C LEU A 498 -5.52 -14.08 -28.15
N GLU A 499 -6.43 -14.14 -29.12
CA GLU A 499 -6.45 -13.25 -30.30
C GLU A 499 -6.66 -11.79 -29.90
N SER A 500 -7.59 -11.52 -28.97
CA SER A 500 -7.79 -10.18 -28.42
C SER A 500 -6.54 -9.66 -27.71
N LEU A 501 -5.89 -10.50 -26.89
CA LEU A 501 -4.64 -10.16 -26.22
C LEU A 501 -3.48 -9.95 -27.22
N ALA A 502 -3.42 -10.74 -28.30
CA ALA A 502 -2.45 -10.56 -29.36
C ALA A 502 -2.62 -9.21 -30.05
N GLU A 503 -3.86 -8.79 -30.32
CA GLU A 503 -4.16 -7.49 -30.92
C GLU A 503 -3.78 -6.34 -29.99
N GLU A 504 -4.09 -6.44 -28.69
CA GLU A 504 -3.64 -5.46 -27.69
C GLU A 504 -2.10 -5.32 -27.67
N LYS A 505 -1.38 -6.45 -27.77
CA LYS A 505 0.09 -6.45 -27.82
C LYS A 505 0.63 -5.86 -29.13
N LYS A 506 -0.03 -6.07 -30.27
CA LYS A 506 0.33 -5.40 -31.55
C LYS A 506 0.14 -3.89 -31.45
N ASP A 507 -0.97 -3.43 -30.88
CA ASP A 507 -1.23 -2.00 -30.65
C ASP A 507 -0.21 -1.37 -29.70
N GLU A 508 0.22 -2.10 -28.67
CA GLU A 508 1.28 -1.67 -27.75
C GLU A 508 2.64 -1.56 -28.47
N ILE A 509 2.97 -2.53 -29.33
CA ILE A 509 4.17 -2.53 -30.17
C ILE A 509 4.15 -1.36 -31.15
N GLU A 510 3.01 -1.10 -31.81
CA GLU A 510 2.88 0.01 -32.76
C GLU A 510 3.07 1.35 -32.05
N ARG A 511 2.36 1.57 -30.93
CA ARG A 511 2.50 2.78 -30.10
C ARG A 511 3.94 2.99 -29.64
N LEU A 512 4.60 1.93 -29.16
CA LEU A 512 6.00 2.00 -28.73
C LEU A 512 6.94 2.29 -29.90
N THR A 513 6.66 1.74 -31.08
CA THR A 513 7.45 1.96 -32.30
C THR A 513 7.35 3.41 -32.78
N VAL A 514 6.15 3.99 -32.77
CA VAL A 514 5.92 5.40 -33.10
C VAL A 514 6.60 6.32 -32.07
N ALA A 515 6.56 5.96 -30.79
CA ALA A 515 7.15 6.76 -29.72
C ALA A 515 8.69 6.72 -29.66
N LYS A 516 9.36 5.92 -30.50
CA LYS A 516 10.82 5.72 -30.48
C LYS A 516 11.62 7.04 -30.48
N ASP A 517 11.17 8.01 -31.27
CA ASP A 517 11.84 9.30 -31.43
C ASP A 517 11.04 10.44 -30.77
N ASP A 518 10.12 10.12 -29.87
CA ASP A 518 9.35 11.10 -29.10
C ASP A 518 10.14 11.56 -27.87
N TYR A 519 10.68 12.77 -27.94
CA TYR A 519 11.42 13.41 -26.87
C TYR A 519 10.52 14.25 -25.94
N SER A 520 9.21 14.33 -26.18
CA SER A 520 8.31 15.20 -25.40
C SER A 520 8.20 14.80 -23.92
N GLY A 521 8.50 13.54 -23.58
CA GLY A 521 8.61 13.05 -22.19
C GLY A 521 10.03 13.11 -21.60
N PHE A 522 11.03 13.52 -22.38
CA PHE A 522 12.45 13.38 -22.07
C PHE A 522 13.06 14.72 -21.65
N ASN A 523 12.81 15.13 -20.41
CA ASN A 523 13.22 16.44 -19.90
C ASN A 523 14.71 16.74 -20.09
N GLU A 524 15.60 15.76 -19.93
CA GLU A 524 17.05 15.94 -20.18
C GLU A 524 17.33 16.28 -21.64
N GLN A 525 16.66 15.62 -22.58
CA GLN A 525 16.81 15.86 -24.02
C GLN A 525 16.21 17.20 -24.45
N ILE A 526 15.06 17.57 -23.87
CA ILE A 526 14.45 18.89 -24.08
C ILE A 526 15.39 19.99 -23.57
N LEU A 527 16.03 19.78 -22.41
CA LEU A 527 16.95 20.73 -21.83
C LEU A 527 18.23 20.87 -22.68
N ASP A 528 18.77 19.75 -23.17
CA ASP A 528 19.92 19.74 -24.09
C ASP A 528 19.62 20.48 -25.40
N ASP A 529 18.48 20.18 -26.04
CA ASP A 529 17.99 20.92 -27.22
C ASP A 529 17.80 22.41 -26.93
N SER A 530 17.31 22.74 -25.73
CA SER A 530 17.13 24.13 -25.29
C SER A 530 18.46 24.87 -25.23
N TYR A 531 19.50 24.29 -24.62
CA TYR A 531 20.83 24.90 -24.57
C TYR A 531 21.45 25.06 -25.95
N ARG A 532 21.30 24.05 -26.81
CA ARG A 532 21.87 24.03 -28.16
C ARG A 532 21.27 25.10 -29.07
N HIS A 533 19.94 25.18 -29.12
CA HIS A 533 19.24 25.96 -30.15
C HIS A 533 18.60 27.25 -29.65
N LEU A 534 18.76 27.64 -28.37
CA LEU A 534 18.19 28.90 -27.84
C LEU A 534 18.52 30.12 -28.71
N ARG A 535 19.79 30.27 -29.12
CA ARG A 535 20.26 31.39 -29.95
C ARG A 535 19.67 31.36 -31.35
N ASP A 536 19.59 30.17 -31.94
CA ASP A 536 19.13 30.00 -33.31
C ASP A 536 17.64 30.27 -33.44
N PHE A 537 16.83 29.73 -32.52
CA PHE A 537 15.41 30.05 -32.46
C PHE A 537 15.17 31.52 -32.10
N ALA A 538 15.94 32.10 -31.17
CA ALA A 538 15.83 33.54 -30.89
C ALA A 538 16.20 34.43 -32.10
N LEU A 539 17.11 33.96 -32.96
CA LEU A 539 17.46 34.62 -34.21
C LEU A 539 16.33 34.48 -35.24
N GLN A 540 15.78 33.28 -35.42
CA GLN A 540 14.62 33.04 -36.29
C GLN A 540 13.41 33.89 -35.86
N ASP A 541 13.10 33.92 -34.57
CA ASP A 541 12.01 34.71 -33.97
C ASP A 541 12.18 36.23 -34.17
N PHE A 542 13.42 36.69 -34.36
CA PHE A 542 13.72 38.08 -34.69
C PHE A 542 13.57 38.37 -36.18
N VAL A 543 14.01 37.45 -37.04
CA VAL A 543 14.01 37.61 -38.51
C VAL A 543 12.60 37.46 -39.10
N PHE A 544 11.80 36.56 -38.53
CA PHE A 544 10.47 36.23 -39.02
C PHE A 544 9.37 36.69 -38.07
N VAL A 545 8.18 36.92 -38.63
CA VAL A 545 6.93 37.07 -37.86
C VAL A 545 5.97 35.98 -38.26
N SER A 546 5.64 35.12 -37.29
CA SER A 546 4.57 34.13 -37.45
C SER A 546 3.19 34.78 -37.24
N PHE A 547 2.21 34.35 -38.02
CA PHE A 547 0.82 34.78 -37.90
C PHE A 547 -0.01 33.93 -36.94
N GLN A 548 0.42 32.70 -36.67
CA GLN A 548 -0.29 31.75 -35.83
C GLN A 548 0.68 31.16 -34.82
N SER A 549 0.33 31.29 -33.55
CA SER A 549 1.11 30.76 -32.44
C SER A 549 0.74 29.30 -32.18
N ASN A 550 1.02 28.39 -33.12
CA ASN A 550 0.62 27.00 -32.92
C ASN A 550 1.57 26.28 -31.95
N LYS A 551 1.13 26.06 -30.70
CA LYS A 551 1.86 25.24 -29.72
C LYS A 551 2.14 23.81 -30.22
N GLN A 552 1.28 23.26 -31.10
CA GLN A 552 1.54 21.98 -31.74
C GLN A 552 2.87 21.98 -32.49
N GLN A 553 3.41 23.12 -32.94
CA GLN A 553 4.73 23.16 -33.56
C GLN A 553 5.83 22.73 -32.60
N LEU A 554 5.79 23.15 -31.33
CA LEU A 554 6.81 22.78 -30.35
C LEU A 554 6.62 21.33 -29.86
N ASP A 555 5.36 20.92 -29.63
CA ASP A 555 5.07 19.53 -29.24
C ASP A 555 5.40 18.56 -30.39
N HIS A 556 5.09 18.93 -31.64
CA HIS A 556 5.44 18.16 -32.84
C HIS A 556 6.96 18.15 -33.07
N TYR A 557 7.65 19.26 -32.84
CA TYR A 557 9.12 19.32 -32.87
C TYR A 557 9.73 18.30 -31.90
N PHE A 558 9.26 18.22 -30.66
CA PHE A 558 9.80 17.23 -29.72
C PHE A 558 9.32 15.80 -29.99
N LYS A 559 8.17 15.59 -30.65
CA LYS A 559 7.64 14.27 -30.98
C LYS A 559 8.25 13.64 -32.23
N ASP A 560 8.58 14.44 -33.24
CA ASP A 560 8.98 13.94 -34.56
C ASP A 560 10.43 14.28 -34.93
N LEU A 561 11.20 13.25 -35.27
CA LEU A 561 12.60 13.38 -35.68
C LEU A 561 12.76 14.14 -37.00
N GLN A 562 11.85 13.96 -37.96
CA GLN A 562 11.96 14.62 -39.26
C GLN A 562 11.77 16.13 -39.12
N THR A 563 10.80 16.54 -38.32
CA THR A 563 10.57 17.94 -37.95
C THR A 563 11.82 18.56 -37.33
N ARG A 564 12.48 17.88 -36.38
CA ARG A 564 13.75 18.38 -35.80
C ARG A 564 14.86 18.53 -36.83
N LYS A 565 15.04 17.55 -37.72
CA LYS A 565 16.06 17.60 -38.79
C LYS A 565 15.80 18.75 -39.76
N MET A 566 14.54 18.95 -40.14
CA MET A 566 14.13 20.04 -41.01
C MET A 566 14.38 21.40 -40.36
N GLU A 567 13.99 21.59 -39.10
CA GLU A 567 14.26 22.83 -38.36
C GLU A 567 15.76 23.09 -38.20
N ALA A 568 16.56 22.08 -37.81
CA ALA A 568 18.00 22.22 -37.72
C ALA A 568 18.64 22.66 -39.06
N GLN A 569 18.14 22.12 -40.18
CA GLN A 569 18.58 22.54 -41.52
C GLN A 569 18.18 23.99 -41.83
N LYS A 570 16.97 24.43 -41.47
CA LYS A 570 16.51 25.81 -41.63
C LYS A 570 17.39 26.79 -40.86
N LEU A 571 17.65 26.49 -39.59
CA LEU A 571 18.49 27.31 -38.71
C LEU A 571 19.91 27.46 -39.26
N LYS A 572 20.48 26.36 -39.78
CA LYS A 572 21.78 26.38 -40.45
C LYS A 572 21.77 27.27 -41.70
N LEU A 573 20.79 27.10 -42.58
CA LEU A 573 20.64 27.91 -43.79
C LEU A 573 20.45 29.40 -43.47
N LEU A 574 19.73 29.72 -42.39
CA LEU A 574 19.54 31.09 -41.92
C LEU A 574 20.88 31.74 -41.54
N ARG A 575 21.72 31.04 -40.76
CA ARG A 575 23.07 31.52 -40.42
C ARG A 575 23.97 31.65 -41.65
N GLU A 576 23.92 30.68 -42.56
CA GLU A 576 24.69 30.72 -43.80
C GLU A 576 24.31 31.91 -44.68
N TRP A 577 23.02 32.22 -44.78
CA TRP A 577 22.53 33.41 -45.48
C TRP A 577 23.12 34.69 -44.91
N ILE A 578 23.01 34.88 -43.58
CA ILE A 578 23.54 36.06 -42.87
C ILE A 578 25.04 36.21 -43.14
N LEU A 579 25.80 35.14 -42.90
CA LEU A 579 27.26 35.13 -42.97
C LEU A 579 27.79 35.16 -44.41
N SER A 580 26.99 34.80 -45.41
CA SER A 580 27.38 34.86 -46.82
C SER A 580 27.49 36.29 -47.33
N GLY A 581 26.72 37.21 -46.76
CA GLY A 581 26.68 38.61 -47.21
C GLY A 581 26.35 38.77 -48.70
N ASN A 582 25.58 37.83 -49.27
CA ASN A 582 25.28 37.78 -50.71
C ASN A 582 23.99 38.49 -51.10
N SER A 583 22.96 38.47 -50.25
CA SER A 583 21.68 39.13 -50.46
C SER A 583 21.16 39.75 -49.17
N GLU A 584 20.54 40.93 -49.23
CA GLU A 584 19.91 41.56 -48.06
C GLU A 584 18.51 41.04 -47.77
N THR A 585 17.82 40.46 -48.75
CA THR A 585 16.39 40.10 -48.62
C THR A 585 16.06 38.70 -49.14
N GLU A 586 16.84 38.16 -50.09
CA GLU A 586 16.55 36.85 -50.68
C GLU A 586 17.06 35.73 -49.76
N LEU A 587 16.13 34.96 -49.21
CA LEU A 587 16.41 33.79 -48.38
C LEU A 587 16.88 32.60 -49.23
N PRO A 588 17.70 31.70 -48.66
CA PRO A 588 18.18 30.53 -49.38
C PRO A 588 17.04 29.54 -49.64
N SER A 589 17.02 28.95 -50.84
CA SER A 589 16.10 27.87 -51.21
C SER A 589 16.86 26.56 -51.41
N PHE A 590 16.21 25.44 -51.10
CA PHE A 590 16.79 24.11 -51.33
C PHE A 590 16.09 23.47 -52.52
N LYS A 591 16.83 23.21 -53.61
CA LYS A 591 16.28 22.67 -54.88
C LYS A 591 15.06 23.44 -55.41
N GLY A 592 15.02 24.76 -55.21
CA GLY A 592 13.90 25.61 -55.66
C GLY A 592 12.66 25.59 -54.77
N VAL A 593 12.65 24.83 -53.67
CA VAL A 593 11.58 24.85 -52.66
C VAL A 593 11.96 25.84 -51.55
N SER A 594 10.99 26.68 -51.16
CA SER A 594 11.16 27.61 -50.04
C SER A 594 11.16 26.83 -48.73
N VAL A 595 12.26 26.92 -47.97
CA VAL A 595 12.43 26.17 -46.71
C VAL A 595 11.83 26.91 -45.51
N PHE A 596 11.42 28.18 -45.68
CA PHE A 596 10.97 29.05 -44.58
C PHE A 596 9.48 29.40 -44.64
N GLU A 597 8.68 28.76 -45.50
CA GLU A 597 7.26 29.09 -45.67
C GLU A 597 6.44 28.99 -44.38
N ASP A 598 6.78 28.06 -43.51
CA ASP A 598 6.16 27.84 -42.21
C ASP A 598 6.76 28.68 -41.06
N SER A 599 7.90 29.33 -41.30
CA SER A 599 8.55 30.23 -40.33
C SER A 599 7.88 31.60 -40.23
N GLY A 600 6.92 31.89 -41.12
CA GLY A 600 6.20 33.15 -41.18
C GLY A 600 6.73 34.08 -42.26
N VAL A 601 6.55 35.39 -42.08
CA VAL A 601 6.99 36.39 -43.06
C VAL A 601 8.33 36.96 -42.66
N HIS A 602 9.26 36.99 -43.62
CA HIS A 602 10.55 37.63 -43.49
C HIS A 602 10.35 39.15 -43.38
N ILE A 603 10.78 39.76 -42.27
CA ILE A 603 10.48 41.18 -41.98
C ILE A 603 11.71 42.02 -41.63
N ARG A 604 12.90 41.41 -41.60
CA ARG A 604 14.16 42.08 -41.26
C ARG A 604 15.15 41.86 -42.39
N SER A 605 15.98 42.87 -42.67
CA SER A 605 17.08 42.71 -43.61
C SER A 605 18.15 41.77 -43.04
N ARG A 606 18.96 41.18 -43.91
CA ARG A 606 20.16 40.43 -43.54
C ARG A 606 21.06 41.23 -42.59
N SER A 607 21.24 42.52 -42.85
CA SER A 607 22.02 43.42 -41.99
C SER A 607 21.47 43.55 -40.57
N GLU A 608 20.15 43.63 -40.40
CA GLU A 608 19.54 43.62 -39.06
C GLU A 608 19.66 42.25 -38.39
N ALA A 609 19.47 41.17 -39.17
CA ALA A 609 19.65 39.80 -38.70
C ALA A 609 21.09 39.53 -38.24
N GLU A 610 22.07 40.10 -38.93
CA GLU A 610 23.49 40.00 -38.61
C GLU A 610 23.84 40.69 -37.29
N GLU A 611 23.35 41.91 -37.07
CA GLU A 611 23.55 42.60 -35.79
C GLU A 611 22.93 41.84 -34.62
N MET A 612 21.74 41.28 -34.84
CA MET A 612 21.07 40.44 -33.86
C MET A 612 21.85 39.14 -33.61
N MET A 613 22.33 38.47 -34.65
CA MET A 613 23.14 37.26 -34.53
C MET A 613 24.40 37.53 -33.70
N TRP A 614 25.11 38.63 -33.96
CA TRP A 614 26.26 39.02 -33.14
C TRP A 614 25.89 39.30 -31.69
N TYR A 615 24.79 40.02 -31.44
CA TYR A 615 24.32 40.22 -30.07
C TYR A 615 24.03 38.89 -29.35
N LEU A 616 23.30 37.97 -29.99
CA LEU A 616 22.96 36.67 -29.42
C LEU A 616 24.19 35.78 -29.17
N ASP A 617 25.14 35.77 -30.10
CA ASP A 617 26.32 34.90 -30.03
C ASP A 617 27.42 35.44 -29.10
N THR A 618 27.47 36.76 -28.89
CA THR A 618 28.41 37.42 -27.95
C THR A 618 27.87 37.54 -26.53
N THR A 619 26.58 37.32 -26.33
CA THR A 619 25.96 37.30 -25.01
C THR A 619 26.01 35.88 -24.45
N PRO A 620 26.65 35.66 -23.30
CA PRO A 620 26.67 34.33 -22.68
C PRO A 620 25.27 33.94 -22.20
N ILE A 621 24.98 32.63 -22.12
CA ILE A 621 23.68 32.12 -21.66
C ILE A 621 23.29 32.71 -20.30
N ILE A 622 24.23 32.69 -19.35
CA ILE A 622 24.17 33.43 -18.09
C ILE A 622 25.51 34.11 -17.83
N GLN A 623 25.50 35.29 -17.19
CA GLN A 623 26.73 35.98 -16.79
C GLN A 623 27.32 35.36 -15.51
N SER A 624 26.47 35.17 -14.50
CA SER A 624 26.76 34.55 -13.21
C SER A 624 25.48 33.91 -12.67
N LYS A 625 25.58 32.84 -11.87
CA LYS A 625 24.41 32.22 -11.21
C LYS A 625 23.74 33.14 -10.18
N SER A 626 24.46 34.12 -9.64
CA SER A 626 23.95 35.09 -8.66
C SER A 626 23.35 36.34 -9.30
N GLU A 627 23.66 36.63 -10.57
CA GLU A 627 23.18 37.83 -11.26
C GLU A 627 22.09 37.45 -12.27
N SER A 628 20.96 38.17 -12.23
CA SER A 628 19.88 38.03 -13.23
C SER A 628 20.25 38.72 -14.56
N LYS A 629 21.38 38.29 -15.16
CA LYS A 629 21.95 38.84 -16.39
C LYS A 629 22.45 37.74 -17.32
N GLY A 630 22.40 38.02 -18.62
CA GLY A 630 22.79 37.09 -19.69
C GLY A 630 21.63 36.81 -20.64
N LEU A 631 21.91 36.08 -21.71
CA LEU A 631 21.00 35.85 -22.82
C LEU A 631 19.65 35.27 -22.36
N LEU A 632 19.69 34.37 -21.36
CA LEU A 632 18.51 33.79 -20.75
C LEU A 632 17.53 34.86 -20.26
N TYR A 633 18.02 35.77 -19.41
CA TYR A 633 17.19 36.82 -18.81
C TYR A 633 16.81 37.88 -19.84
N ASP A 634 17.71 38.19 -20.77
CA ASP A 634 17.46 39.15 -21.84
C ASP A 634 16.30 38.69 -22.73
N ILE A 635 16.29 37.42 -23.16
CA ILE A 635 15.18 36.85 -23.96
C ILE A 635 13.88 36.90 -23.15
N LEU A 636 13.91 36.44 -21.91
CA LEU A 636 12.71 36.36 -21.07
C LEU A 636 12.13 37.75 -20.75
N GLN A 637 12.97 38.76 -20.50
CA GLN A 637 12.51 40.12 -20.26
C GLN A 637 12.04 40.82 -21.54
N ARG A 638 12.79 40.68 -22.64
CA ARG A 638 12.47 41.32 -23.92
C ARG A 638 11.18 40.78 -24.51
N ASP A 639 10.97 39.47 -24.39
CA ASP A 639 9.82 38.80 -25.01
C ASP A 639 8.62 38.70 -24.06
N LEU A 640 8.72 39.12 -22.79
CA LEU A 640 7.56 39.17 -21.87
C LEU A 640 6.57 40.25 -22.31
N LEU A 641 5.38 39.83 -22.73
CA LEU A 641 4.28 40.73 -23.09
C LEU A 641 3.47 41.15 -21.86
N GLY A 642 3.33 40.23 -20.91
CA GLY A 642 2.54 40.41 -19.70
C GLY A 642 2.11 39.07 -19.09
N TYR A 643 0.97 39.06 -18.41
CA TYR A 643 0.50 37.89 -17.65
C TYR A 643 -0.96 37.57 -17.93
N ASN A 644 -1.24 36.29 -18.19
CA ASN A 644 -2.57 35.72 -18.18
C ASN A 644 -2.94 35.31 -16.76
N LEU A 645 -4.07 35.80 -16.29
CA LEU A 645 -4.70 35.46 -15.04
C LEU A 645 -5.88 34.52 -15.33
N LEU A 646 -5.73 33.26 -14.96
CA LEU A 646 -6.78 32.26 -15.01
C LEU A 646 -7.53 32.23 -13.67
N ILE A 647 -8.85 32.33 -13.72
CA ILE A 647 -9.75 32.18 -12.57
C ILE A 647 -10.65 30.97 -12.83
N ILE A 648 -10.64 29.99 -11.94
CA ILE A 648 -11.45 28.77 -12.01
C ILE A 648 -12.38 28.70 -10.79
N ASP A 649 -13.67 28.52 -11.01
CA ASP A 649 -14.63 28.21 -9.96
C ASP A 649 -14.58 26.69 -9.64
N ARG A 650 -13.95 26.34 -8.50
CA ARG A 650 -13.85 24.95 -8.01
C ARG A 650 -15.03 24.53 -7.13
N THR A 651 -16.02 25.39 -6.94
CA THR A 651 -17.09 25.20 -5.95
C THR A 651 -17.86 23.91 -6.18
N GLU A 652 -18.21 23.59 -7.43
CA GLU A 652 -19.01 22.40 -7.73
C GLU A 652 -18.22 21.10 -7.52
N GLY A 653 -16.96 21.04 -7.95
CA GLY A 653 -16.09 19.88 -7.73
C GLY A 653 -15.84 19.63 -6.24
N LEU A 654 -15.61 20.68 -5.46
CA LEU A 654 -15.45 20.57 -4.01
C LEU A 654 -16.77 20.25 -3.29
N ARG A 655 -17.90 20.72 -3.81
CA ARG A 655 -19.23 20.36 -3.31
C ARG A 655 -19.52 18.89 -3.56
N GLN A 656 -19.15 18.35 -4.72
CA GLN A 656 -19.23 16.91 -5.00
C GLN A 656 -18.34 16.10 -4.04
N ILE A 657 -17.09 16.51 -3.80
CA ILE A 657 -16.24 15.85 -2.79
C ILE A 657 -16.88 15.91 -1.40
N ARG A 658 -17.42 17.06 -1.01
CA ARG A 658 -18.06 17.22 0.29
C ARG A 658 -19.30 16.34 0.41
N ASN A 659 -20.15 16.30 -0.63
CA ASN A 659 -21.32 15.45 -0.67
C ASN A 659 -20.93 13.97 -0.63
N ASN A 660 -19.96 13.53 -1.43
CA ASN A 660 -19.47 12.14 -1.43
C ASN A 660 -18.86 11.77 -0.07
N ARG A 661 -18.12 12.69 0.56
CA ARG A 661 -17.62 12.52 1.92
C ARG A 661 -18.78 12.35 2.91
N ASP A 662 -19.78 13.23 2.84
CA ASP A 662 -20.93 13.20 3.75
C ASP A 662 -21.78 11.94 3.53
N GLU A 663 -21.96 11.47 2.29
CA GLU A 663 -22.57 10.17 1.97
C GLU A 663 -21.74 9.00 2.49
N THR A 664 -20.42 9.03 2.28
CA THR A 664 -19.52 8.00 2.81
C THR A 664 -19.63 7.94 4.34
N ILE A 665 -19.61 9.09 5.02
CA ILE A 665 -19.80 9.18 6.48
C ILE A 665 -21.16 8.60 6.90
N ARG A 666 -22.24 8.87 6.14
CA ARG A 666 -23.56 8.28 6.42
C ARG A 666 -23.55 6.76 6.27
N TYR A 667 -23.02 6.22 5.17
CA TYR A 667 -22.94 4.78 4.96
C TYR A 667 -22.09 4.08 6.02
N VAL A 668 -20.95 4.69 6.37
CA VAL A 668 -20.10 4.25 7.47
C VAL A 668 -20.86 4.23 8.80
N GLY A 669 -21.61 5.29 9.11
CA GLY A 669 -22.44 5.37 10.31
C GLY A 669 -23.47 4.24 10.36
N ILE A 670 -24.14 3.96 9.24
CA ILE A 670 -25.12 2.86 9.13
C ILE A 670 -24.43 1.50 9.32
N ILE A 671 -23.30 1.24 8.66
CA ILE A 671 -22.55 -0.01 8.79
C ILE A 671 -22.10 -0.23 10.24
N CYS A 672 -21.58 0.82 10.91
CA CYS A 672 -21.20 0.75 12.32
C CYS A 672 -22.40 0.43 13.23
N LEU A 673 -23.56 1.06 12.99
CA LEU A 673 -24.79 0.77 13.75
C LEU A 673 -25.25 -0.68 13.57
N VAL A 674 -25.26 -1.18 12.33
CA VAL A 674 -25.62 -2.58 12.02
C VAL A 674 -24.63 -3.55 12.66
N ALA A 675 -23.32 -3.25 12.61
CA ALA A 675 -22.30 -4.07 13.23
C ALA A 675 -22.44 -4.16 14.76
N VAL A 676 -22.69 -3.03 15.42
CA VAL A 676 -22.97 -2.99 16.88
C VAL A 676 -24.21 -3.83 17.20
N PHE A 677 -25.27 -3.68 16.41
CA PHE A 677 -26.51 -4.44 16.59
C PHE A 677 -26.29 -5.95 16.41
N LEU A 678 -25.59 -6.37 15.34
CA LEU A 678 -25.25 -7.77 15.10
C LEU A 678 -24.37 -8.34 16.21
N ALA A 679 -23.33 -7.61 16.65
CA ALA A 679 -22.46 -8.03 17.75
C ALA A 679 -23.26 -8.23 19.05
N TYR A 680 -24.22 -7.33 19.35
CA TYR A 680 -25.13 -7.48 20.48
C TYR A 680 -26.03 -8.72 20.32
N LEU A 681 -26.59 -8.95 19.13
CA LEU A 681 -27.46 -10.10 18.83
C LEU A 681 -26.72 -11.43 18.96
N PHE A 682 -25.49 -11.52 18.41
CA PHE A 682 -24.61 -12.69 18.57
C PHE A 682 -24.24 -12.92 20.05
N ALA A 683 -23.83 -11.88 20.77
CA ALA A 683 -23.50 -11.98 22.20
C ALA A 683 -24.72 -12.34 23.07
N TRP A 684 -25.93 -11.97 22.65
CA TRP A 684 -27.18 -12.38 23.27
C TRP A 684 -27.46 -13.87 23.04
N PHE A 685 -27.36 -14.34 21.79
CA PHE A 685 -27.59 -15.73 21.40
C PHE A 685 -26.67 -16.71 22.13
N PHE A 686 -25.34 -16.49 22.10
CA PHE A 686 -24.37 -17.40 22.67
C PHE A 686 -24.49 -17.55 24.20
N VAL A 687 -24.70 -16.45 24.91
CA VAL A 687 -24.76 -16.54 26.37
C VAL A 687 -26.09 -17.07 26.87
N ARG A 688 -27.18 -16.94 26.10
CA ARG A 688 -28.42 -17.65 26.42
C ARG A 688 -28.18 -19.16 26.45
N LYS A 689 -27.44 -19.70 25.47
CA LYS A 689 -27.05 -21.13 25.44
C LYS A 689 -26.16 -21.49 26.64
N LEU A 690 -25.11 -20.72 26.93
CA LEU A 690 -24.19 -20.99 28.05
C LEU A 690 -24.87 -20.93 29.42
N LYS A 691 -25.81 -20.00 29.62
CA LYS A 691 -26.55 -19.87 30.88
C LYS A 691 -27.43 -21.11 31.15
N LEU A 692 -27.97 -21.72 30.10
CA LEU A 692 -28.76 -22.95 30.21
C LEU A 692 -27.89 -24.14 30.64
N ILE A 693 -26.71 -24.31 30.02
CA ILE A 693 -25.74 -25.36 30.37
C ILE A 693 -25.25 -25.17 31.81
N SER A 694 -24.88 -23.95 32.19
CA SER A 694 -24.43 -23.66 33.56
C SER A 694 -25.50 -23.97 34.61
N LYS A 695 -26.78 -23.68 34.34
CA LYS A 695 -27.88 -23.98 35.27
C LYS A 695 -28.08 -25.49 35.42
N LYS A 696 -27.97 -26.25 34.32
CA LYS A 696 -28.11 -27.71 34.31
C LYS A 696 -26.95 -28.41 35.03
N ALA A 697 -25.73 -27.88 34.88
CA ALA A 697 -24.57 -28.34 35.65
C ALA A 697 -24.72 -28.12 37.17
N GLU A 698 -25.31 -26.99 37.60
CA GLU A 698 -25.60 -26.72 39.01
C GLU A 698 -26.66 -27.68 39.59
N GLU A 699 -27.60 -28.17 38.78
CA GLU A 699 -28.57 -29.20 39.21
C GLU A 699 -27.87 -30.55 39.47
N ILE A 700 -26.85 -30.90 38.69
CA ILE A 700 -26.03 -32.12 38.89
C ILE A 700 -25.18 -32.02 40.15
N GLU A 701 -24.55 -30.87 40.41
CA GLU A 701 -23.79 -30.62 41.66
C GLU A 701 -24.66 -30.82 42.91
N LYS A 702 -25.97 -30.55 42.81
CA LYS A 702 -26.95 -30.73 43.88
C LYS A 702 -27.49 -32.17 43.99
N GLY A 703 -26.91 -33.13 43.26
CA GLY A 703 -27.26 -34.55 43.32
C GLY A 703 -28.40 -34.97 42.40
N ASN A 704 -28.91 -34.10 41.52
CA ASN A 704 -29.92 -34.50 40.54
C ASN A 704 -29.25 -35.08 39.28
N LEU A 705 -29.15 -36.41 39.22
CA LEU A 705 -28.57 -37.14 38.07
C LEU A 705 -29.59 -37.44 36.95
N GLN A 706 -30.82 -36.92 37.02
CA GLN A 706 -31.84 -37.06 35.96
C GLN A 706 -31.84 -35.88 34.98
N VAL A 707 -30.73 -35.15 34.90
CA VAL A 707 -30.63 -33.91 34.13
C VAL A 707 -30.00 -34.19 32.76
N SER A 708 -30.66 -33.75 31.69
CA SER A 708 -30.10 -33.79 30.33
C SER A 708 -29.71 -32.40 29.83
N PHE A 709 -28.53 -32.29 29.23
CA PHE A 709 -28.11 -31.12 28.47
C PHE A 709 -28.73 -31.14 27.06
N PRO A 710 -29.15 -29.99 26.51
CA PRO A 710 -29.84 -29.92 25.22
C PRO A 710 -28.92 -30.26 24.03
N LYS A 711 -29.34 -31.23 23.19
CA LYS A 711 -28.58 -31.74 22.02
C LYS A 711 -28.59 -30.82 20.78
N ALA A 712 -28.74 -29.51 20.95
CA ALA A 712 -29.03 -28.59 19.84
C ALA A 712 -27.80 -27.77 19.38
N GLY A 713 -27.07 -28.31 18.40
CA GLY A 713 -26.06 -27.60 17.61
C GLY A 713 -24.95 -28.51 17.10
N TYR A 714 -24.45 -28.24 15.89
CA TYR A 714 -23.19 -28.82 15.35
C TYR A 714 -21.97 -27.96 15.72
N ASP A 715 -22.13 -27.06 16.70
CA ASP A 715 -21.10 -26.17 17.19
C ASP A 715 -20.38 -26.78 18.42
N GLU A 716 -19.29 -26.16 18.87
CA GLU A 716 -18.51 -26.61 20.02
C GLU A 716 -19.34 -26.70 21.31
N VAL A 717 -20.44 -25.94 21.38
CA VAL A 717 -21.40 -25.96 22.49
C VAL A 717 -22.27 -27.22 22.46
N GLY A 718 -22.61 -27.71 21.27
CA GLY A 718 -23.27 -29.01 21.07
C GLY A 718 -22.39 -30.18 21.52
N ILE A 719 -21.13 -30.21 21.08
CA ILE A 719 -20.15 -31.25 21.46
C ILE A 719 -20.00 -31.29 22.99
N LEU A 720 -19.85 -30.13 23.63
CA LEU A 720 -19.77 -30.04 25.09
C LEU A 720 -21.03 -30.60 25.79
N SER A 721 -22.22 -30.35 25.22
CA SER A 721 -23.48 -30.84 25.80
C SER A 721 -23.58 -32.37 25.71
N ASP A 722 -23.08 -32.98 24.64
CA ASP A 722 -23.04 -34.44 24.48
C ASP A 722 -22.06 -35.09 25.47
N SER A 723 -20.83 -34.57 25.58
CA SER A 723 -19.86 -35.09 26.56
C SER A 723 -20.36 -34.96 28.01
N LEU A 724 -21.10 -33.89 28.33
CA LEU A 724 -21.69 -33.74 29.66
C LEU A 724 -22.85 -34.71 29.90
N ASN A 725 -23.63 -35.06 28.88
CA ASN A 725 -24.66 -36.10 28.99
C ASN A 725 -24.04 -37.48 29.27
N ASP A 726 -22.95 -37.84 28.58
CA ASP A 726 -22.24 -39.11 28.80
C ASP A 726 -21.69 -39.22 30.23
N MET A 727 -21.17 -38.11 30.77
CA MET A 727 -20.72 -38.04 32.15
C MET A 727 -21.85 -38.29 33.16
N VAL A 728 -23.04 -37.72 32.93
CA VAL A 728 -24.20 -37.90 33.83
C VAL A 728 -24.65 -39.37 33.86
N VAL A 729 -24.65 -40.04 32.71
CA VAL A 729 -24.97 -41.48 32.62
C VAL A 729 -23.99 -42.29 33.48
N GLY A 730 -22.68 -42.07 33.31
CA GLY A 730 -21.66 -42.80 34.07
C GLY A 730 -21.65 -42.50 35.58
N LEU A 731 -22.15 -41.33 36.01
CA LEU A 731 -22.34 -41.03 37.44
C LEU A 731 -23.54 -41.78 38.03
N ARG A 732 -24.64 -41.91 37.28
CA ARG A 732 -25.83 -42.63 37.73
C ARG A 732 -25.55 -44.11 37.98
N GLU A 733 -24.87 -44.77 37.05
CA GLU A 733 -24.53 -46.20 37.15
C GLU A 733 -23.68 -46.52 38.40
N ARG A 734 -22.75 -45.63 38.78
CA ARG A 734 -21.93 -45.83 39.99
C ARG A 734 -22.71 -45.69 41.30
N GLU A 735 -23.69 -44.79 41.33
CA GLU A 735 -24.51 -44.60 42.52
C GLU A 735 -25.47 -45.79 42.72
N GLU A 736 -26.02 -46.34 41.64
CA GLU A 736 -26.84 -47.55 41.66
C GLU A 736 -26.04 -48.77 42.18
N MET A 737 -24.84 -49.02 41.63
CA MET A 737 -23.97 -50.11 42.10
C MET A 737 -23.58 -49.99 43.59
N ARG A 738 -23.37 -48.78 44.10
CA ARG A 738 -23.09 -48.55 45.53
C ARG A 738 -24.28 -48.93 46.41
N GLY A 739 -25.50 -48.64 45.97
CA GLY A 739 -26.73 -49.02 46.68
C GLY A 739 -26.89 -50.54 46.79
N GLU A 740 -26.62 -51.27 45.72
CA GLU A 740 -26.75 -52.74 45.67
C GLU A 740 -25.74 -53.45 46.59
N LEU A 741 -24.47 -53.00 46.61
CA LEU A 741 -23.44 -53.56 47.48
C LEU A 741 -23.75 -53.36 48.98
N ALA A 742 -24.28 -52.18 49.35
CA ALA A 742 -24.68 -51.91 50.74
C ALA A 742 -25.79 -52.84 51.22
N ALA A 743 -26.74 -53.18 50.34
CA ALA A 743 -27.80 -54.15 50.65
C ALA A 743 -27.25 -55.58 50.84
N ALA A 744 -26.27 -55.99 50.03
CA ALA A 744 -25.64 -57.30 50.17
C ALA A 744 -24.84 -57.44 51.47
N GLU A 745 -24.12 -56.39 51.90
CA GLU A 745 -23.38 -56.35 53.18
C GLU A 745 -24.31 -56.58 54.37
N GLU A 746 -25.50 -55.94 54.39
CA GLU A 746 -26.48 -56.13 55.47
C GLU A 746 -26.96 -57.59 55.56
N ILE A 747 -27.21 -58.25 54.43
CA ILE A 747 -27.67 -59.63 54.38
C ILE A 747 -26.58 -60.58 54.92
N GLN A 748 -25.34 -60.43 54.44
CA GLN A 748 -24.24 -61.31 54.85
C GLN A 748 -23.94 -61.22 56.35
N LYS A 749 -23.98 -60.00 56.92
CA LYS A 749 -23.74 -59.78 58.35
C LYS A 749 -24.69 -60.60 59.24
N ARG A 750 -25.93 -60.84 58.81
CA ARG A 750 -26.91 -61.66 59.54
C ARG A 750 -26.67 -63.17 59.43
N LEU A 751 -25.83 -63.62 58.50
CA LEU A 751 -25.48 -65.03 58.34
C LEU A 751 -24.40 -65.47 59.35
N LEU A 752 -23.49 -64.57 59.69
CA LEU A 752 -22.46 -64.82 60.72
C LEU A 752 -23.08 -64.88 62.13
N PRO A 753 -22.47 -65.60 63.08
CA PRO A 753 -23.05 -65.78 64.42
C PRO A 753 -23.07 -64.46 65.21
N GLU A 754 -24.24 -63.82 65.30
CA GLU A 754 -24.46 -62.59 66.10
C GLU A 754 -24.43 -62.85 67.61
N LYS A 755 -24.77 -64.08 68.04
CA LYS A 755 -24.69 -64.55 69.44
C LYS A 755 -23.99 -65.89 69.50
N LEU A 756 -22.96 -65.97 70.34
CA LEU A 756 -22.22 -67.20 70.59
C LEU A 756 -23.04 -68.14 71.50
N PRO A 757 -22.95 -69.48 71.32
CA PRO A 757 -23.61 -70.43 72.19
C PRO A 757 -23.22 -70.26 73.66
N THR A 758 -24.20 -70.22 74.56
CA THR A 758 -23.99 -70.05 76.01
C THR A 758 -24.06 -71.35 76.80
N SER A 759 -24.41 -72.48 76.18
CA SER A 759 -24.62 -73.77 76.89
C SER A 759 -23.39 -74.30 77.61
N LEU A 760 -22.19 -73.85 77.23
CA LEU A 760 -20.91 -74.21 77.84
C LEU A 760 -20.18 -73.01 78.46
N SER A 761 -20.84 -71.86 78.65
CA SER A 761 -20.20 -70.61 79.10
C SER A 761 -19.50 -70.70 80.45
N ASP A 762 -19.91 -71.65 81.31
CA ASP A 762 -19.26 -71.87 82.60
C ASP A 762 -17.89 -72.55 82.46
N THR A 763 -17.65 -73.23 81.33
CA THR A 763 -16.45 -74.03 81.08
C THR A 763 -15.57 -73.49 79.94
N LEU A 764 -16.16 -72.77 78.98
CA LEU A 764 -15.49 -72.23 77.80
C LEU A 764 -15.68 -70.72 77.67
N GLU A 765 -14.66 -70.05 77.11
CA GLU A 765 -14.75 -68.72 76.53
C GLU A 765 -14.63 -68.86 75.02
N LEU A 766 -15.64 -68.36 74.30
CA LEU A 766 -15.69 -68.36 72.85
C LEU A 766 -15.61 -66.92 72.35
N THR A 767 -14.87 -66.69 71.28
CA THR A 767 -14.89 -65.42 70.55
C THR A 767 -14.60 -65.64 69.08
N GLY A 768 -15.09 -64.73 68.25
CA GLY A 768 -14.77 -64.70 66.83
C GLY A 768 -14.81 -63.27 66.30
N PHE A 769 -14.12 -63.06 65.19
CA PHE A 769 -14.02 -61.79 64.49
C PHE A 769 -14.15 -62.01 62.98
N TYR A 770 -14.80 -61.08 62.29
CA TYR A 770 -14.91 -61.08 60.84
C TYR A 770 -14.89 -59.67 60.27
N LYS A 771 -14.12 -59.47 59.18
CA LYS A 771 -14.14 -58.25 58.38
C LYS A 771 -13.94 -58.57 56.90
N ALA A 772 -14.87 -58.10 56.05
CA ALA A 772 -14.77 -58.26 54.61
C ALA A 772 -13.89 -57.17 53.95
N MET A 773 -13.26 -57.55 52.83
CA MET A 773 -12.51 -56.66 51.94
C MET A 773 -13.40 -55.56 51.37
N THR A 774 -14.47 -55.91 50.63
CA THR A 774 -15.34 -54.96 49.93
C THR A 774 -16.82 -55.25 50.13
N GLY A 775 -17.38 -54.78 51.24
CA GLY A 775 -18.82 -54.92 51.57
C GLY A 775 -19.19 -56.35 51.98
N VAL A 776 -19.00 -57.32 51.09
CA VAL A 776 -19.23 -58.77 51.33
C VAL A 776 -17.99 -59.60 50.97
N GLY A 777 -17.83 -60.75 51.62
CA GLY A 777 -16.63 -61.60 51.53
C GLY A 777 -16.86 -63.12 51.52
N GLY A 778 -15.84 -63.91 51.19
CA GLY A 778 -15.88 -65.39 51.13
C GLY A 778 -15.69 -66.09 52.48
N ASP A 779 -15.03 -65.43 53.43
CA ASP A 779 -14.70 -65.99 54.74
C ASP A 779 -15.91 -66.36 55.62
N TYR A 780 -15.77 -67.41 56.42
CA TYR A 780 -16.82 -67.93 57.28
C TYR A 780 -16.28 -68.48 58.58
N TYR A 781 -16.97 -68.21 59.68
CA TYR A 781 -16.80 -68.95 60.93
C TYR A 781 -18.15 -69.19 61.61
N ASP A 782 -18.22 -70.22 62.45
CA ASP A 782 -19.43 -70.51 63.21
C ASP A 782 -19.16 -71.27 64.51
N PHE A 783 -20.09 -71.12 65.45
CA PHE A 783 -20.18 -71.89 66.68
C PHE A 783 -21.61 -72.43 66.80
N ILE A 784 -21.74 -73.75 66.77
CA ILE A 784 -23.02 -74.44 66.67
C ILE A 784 -23.16 -75.39 67.86
N ASP A 785 -24.12 -75.09 68.73
CA ASP A 785 -24.48 -75.97 69.85
C ASP A 785 -25.09 -77.27 69.32
N LEU A 786 -24.51 -78.42 69.70
CA LEU A 786 -24.97 -79.74 69.29
C LEU A 786 -25.80 -80.44 70.37
N SER A 787 -26.10 -79.76 71.49
CA SER A 787 -26.72 -80.31 72.71
C SER A 787 -25.81 -81.33 73.44
N GLU A 788 -26.21 -81.72 74.66
CA GLU A 788 -25.49 -82.71 75.50
C GLU A 788 -24.04 -82.37 75.87
N GLY A 789 -23.70 -81.08 75.91
CA GLY A 789 -22.36 -80.61 76.24
C GLY A 789 -21.36 -80.67 75.08
N LYS A 790 -21.85 -80.80 73.84
CA LYS A 790 -21.03 -80.76 72.62
C LYS A 790 -21.19 -79.46 71.86
N LEU A 791 -20.09 -78.92 71.35
CA LEU A 791 -20.05 -77.70 70.56
C LEU A 791 -19.28 -77.96 69.26
N ALA A 792 -19.95 -77.78 68.12
CA ALA A 792 -19.25 -77.68 66.84
C ALA A 792 -18.73 -76.26 66.64
N PHE A 793 -17.54 -76.14 66.10
CA PHE A 793 -16.99 -74.87 65.64
C PHE A 793 -16.31 -75.08 64.29
N CYS A 794 -16.34 -74.06 63.46
CA CYS A 794 -15.72 -74.12 62.15
C CYS A 794 -15.21 -72.76 61.70
N ILE A 795 -14.27 -72.81 60.76
CA ILE A 795 -13.78 -71.66 60.03
C ILE A 795 -13.37 -72.11 58.63
N GLY A 796 -13.53 -71.23 57.65
CA GLY A 796 -13.10 -71.50 56.29
C GLY A 796 -13.12 -70.27 55.41
N ASP A 797 -12.46 -70.40 54.27
CA ASP A 797 -12.30 -69.37 53.26
C ASP A 797 -12.68 -69.93 51.88
N VAL A 798 -13.50 -69.17 51.15
CA VAL A 798 -13.92 -69.47 49.78
C VAL A 798 -12.99 -68.73 48.83
N SER A 799 -12.38 -69.45 47.88
CA SER A 799 -11.47 -68.86 46.91
C SER A 799 -12.04 -67.61 46.18
N ASN A 800 -11.24 -66.54 46.11
CA ASN A 800 -11.56 -65.18 45.65
C ASN A 800 -12.35 -64.33 46.66
N HIS A 801 -12.43 -63.02 46.40
CA HIS A 801 -13.16 -62.06 47.25
C HIS A 801 -14.36 -61.41 46.50
N GLY A 802 -15.31 -60.83 47.26
CA GLY A 802 -16.45 -60.08 46.74
C GLY A 802 -17.78 -60.84 46.70
N VAL A 803 -18.72 -60.40 45.84
CA VAL A 803 -20.13 -60.86 45.88
C VAL A 803 -20.31 -62.34 45.54
N GLY A 804 -19.53 -62.89 44.61
CA GLY A 804 -19.61 -64.31 44.24
C GLY A 804 -19.28 -65.25 45.39
N PRO A 805 -18.07 -65.18 45.98
CA PRO A 805 -17.66 -65.95 47.15
C PRO A 805 -18.61 -65.82 48.34
N ALA A 806 -19.16 -64.63 48.58
CA ALA A 806 -20.17 -64.39 49.62
C ALA A 806 -21.45 -65.23 49.47
N ILE A 807 -21.90 -65.47 48.23
CA ILE A 807 -23.05 -66.33 47.94
C ILE A 807 -22.70 -67.80 48.23
N ILE A 808 -21.51 -68.24 47.83
CA ILE A 808 -21.03 -69.61 48.06
C ILE A 808 -20.91 -69.89 49.57
N MET A 809 -20.35 -68.95 50.33
CA MET A 809 -20.28 -69.01 51.79
C MET A 809 -21.66 -69.21 52.42
N ALA A 810 -22.67 -68.42 51.98
CA ALA A 810 -24.02 -68.51 52.51
C ALA A 810 -24.66 -69.89 52.26
N LEU A 811 -24.45 -70.45 51.07
CA LEU A 811 -24.91 -71.80 50.69
C LEU A 811 -24.20 -72.87 51.52
N PHE A 812 -22.88 -72.79 51.61
CA PHE A 812 -22.04 -73.74 52.35
C PHE A 812 -22.43 -73.81 53.83
N ARG A 813 -22.56 -72.65 54.49
CA ARG A 813 -23.05 -72.55 55.87
C ARG A 813 -24.41 -73.22 56.05
N SER A 814 -25.34 -72.97 55.13
CA SER A 814 -26.69 -73.55 55.19
C SER A 814 -26.63 -75.07 55.18
N GLN A 815 -25.80 -75.63 54.29
CA GLN A 815 -25.59 -77.07 54.16
C GLN A 815 -24.94 -77.67 55.42
N LEU A 816 -23.87 -77.07 55.94
CA LEU A 816 -23.23 -77.52 57.18
C LEU A 816 -24.21 -77.56 58.35
N ARG A 817 -24.96 -76.46 58.57
CA ARG A 817 -25.96 -76.40 59.64
C ARG A 817 -27.09 -77.40 59.43
N SER A 818 -27.48 -77.70 58.18
CA SER A 818 -28.47 -78.74 57.87
C SER A 818 -27.96 -80.13 58.27
N ILE A 819 -26.74 -80.49 57.85
CA ILE A 819 -26.09 -81.76 58.17
C ILE A 819 -26.00 -81.97 59.69
N LEU A 820 -25.51 -80.95 60.42
CA LEU A 820 -25.40 -81.00 61.87
C LEU A 820 -26.75 -81.10 62.58
N ARG A 821 -27.79 -80.40 62.10
CA ARG A 821 -29.15 -80.49 62.65
C ARG A 821 -29.79 -81.86 62.46
N ARG A 822 -29.48 -82.57 61.38
CA ARG A 822 -29.95 -83.95 61.15
C ARG A 822 -29.34 -84.96 62.12
N GLY A 823 -28.32 -84.58 62.89
CA GLY A 823 -27.71 -85.42 63.92
C GLY A 823 -26.42 -86.13 63.50
N GLU A 824 -25.86 -85.86 62.31
CA GLU A 824 -24.56 -86.41 61.93
C GLU A 824 -23.45 -85.80 62.81
N ARG A 825 -22.55 -86.63 63.32
CA ARG A 825 -21.47 -86.26 64.23
C ARG A 825 -20.10 -86.77 63.78
N ASN A 826 -20.06 -87.65 62.78
CA ASN A 826 -18.80 -88.11 62.21
C ASN A 826 -18.24 -87.05 61.28
N LEU A 827 -17.20 -86.34 61.73
CA LEU A 827 -16.62 -85.21 60.99
C LEU A 827 -16.20 -85.57 59.56
N LYS A 828 -15.70 -86.79 59.35
CA LYS A 828 -15.30 -87.25 58.02
C LYS A 828 -16.50 -87.35 57.09
N LYS A 829 -17.63 -87.90 57.54
CA LYS A 829 -18.86 -87.97 56.75
C LYS A 829 -19.43 -86.58 56.43
N ILE A 830 -19.36 -85.67 57.38
CA ILE A 830 -19.80 -84.28 57.20
C ILE A 830 -19.00 -83.62 56.07
N LEU A 831 -17.67 -83.73 56.09
CA LEU A 831 -16.82 -83.17 55.03
C LEU A 831 -17.05 -83.83 53.68
N LEU A 832 -17.26 -85.15 53.61
CA LEU A 832 -17.56 -85.83 52.34
C LEU A 832 -18.90 -85.38 51.73
N GLU A 833 -19.93 -85.16 52.55
CA GLU A 833 -21.22 -84.64 52.07
C GLU A 833 -21.10 -83.18 51.61
N LEU A 834 -20.32 -82.36 52.31
CA LEU A 834 -20.04 -80.98 51.91
C LEU A 834 -19.20 -80.92 50.63
N ASN A 835 -18.19 -81.76 50.48
CA ASN A 835 -17.33 -81.82 49.30
C ASN A 835 -18.13 -82.21 48.04
N ALA A 836 -18.98 -83.25 48.14
CA ALA A 836 -19.84 -83.66 47.03
C ALA A 836 -20.77 -82.53 46.57
N TYR A 837 -21.39 -81.83 47.52
CA TYR A 837 -22.25 -80.69 47.22
C TYR A 837 -21.50 -79.56 46.51
N LEU A 838 -20.30 -79.20 46.99
CA LEU A 838 -19.51 -78.13 46.37
C LEU A 838 -18.97 -78.53 44.98
N TYR A 839 -18.49 -79.76 44.83
CA TYR A 839 -17.93 -80.26 43.57
C TYR A 839 -19.00 -80.32 42.46
N GLU A 840 -20.26 -80.62 42.79
CA GLU A 840 -21.35 -80.69 41.81
C GLU A 840 -21.95 -79.31 41.47
N GLU A 841 -22.06 -78.40 42.44
CA GLU A 841 -22.85 -77.17 42.32
C GLU A 841 -22.03 -75.89 42.09
N THR A 842 -20.68 -75.98 42.06
CA THR A 842 -19.81 -74.80 41.88
C THR A 842 -18.84 -74.97 40.70
N PRO A 843 -18.39 -73.88 40.05
CA PRO A 843 -17.39 -73.96 38.96
C PRO A 843 -16.04 -74.50 39.44
N ASP A 844 -15.28 -75.15 38.55
CA ASP A 844 -13.98 -75.81 38.82
C ASP A 844 -12.89 -74.96 39.52
N HIS A 845 -13.03 -73.63 39.53
CA HIS A 845 -12.10 -72.70 40.18
C HIS A 845 -12.56 -72.23 41.57
N ILE A 846 -13.73 -72.67 42.03
CA ILE A 846 -14.25 -72.37 43.37
C ILE A 846 -13.94 -73.54 44.29
N PHE A 847 -13.24 -73.26 45.38
CA PHE A 847 -12.99 -74.22 46.44
C PHE A 847 -13.06 -73.54 47.81
N ILE A 848 -13.23 -74.34 48.86
CA ILE A 848 -13.29 -73.83 50.24
C ILE A 848 -12.21 -74.51 51.07
N THR A 849 -11.27 -73.74 51.61
CA THR A 849 -10.41 -74.24 52.69
C THR A 849 -11.24 -74.27 53.96
N PHE A 850 -11.33 -75.40 54.66
CA PHE A 850 -12.29 -75.54 55.75
C PHE A 850 -11.76 -76.35 56.93
N PHE A 851 -12.06 -75.88 58.14
CA PHE A 851 -11.78 -76.55 59.40
C PHE A 851 -13.07 -76.80 60.18
N LEU A 852 -13.24 -78.02 60.69
CA LEU A 852 -14.36 -78.39 61.54
C LEU A 852 -13.87 -79.10 62.80
N GLY A 853 -14.25 -78.57 63.96
CA GLY A 853 -14.01 -79.17 65.27
C GLY A 853 -15.30 -79.42 66.03
N VAL A 854 -15.30 -80.45 66.88
CA VAL A 854 -16.33 -80.70 67.88
C VAL A 854 -15.66 -80.87 69.24
N TYR A 855 -15.98 -79.96 70.15
CA TYR A 855 -15.62 -80.08 71.55
C TYR A 855 -16.65 -80.92 72.30
N ASP A 856 -16.18 -81.85 73.13
CA ASP A 856 -16.99 -82.64 74.06
C ASP A 856 -16.63 -82.29 75.51
N SER A 857 -17.57 -81.68 76.24
CA SER A 857 -17.34 -81.26 77.63
C SER A 857 -17.15 -82.41 78.60
N LYS A 858 -17.61 -83.64 78.28
CA LYS A 858 -17.44 -84.80 79.17
C LYS A 858 -16.01 -85.31 79.19
N ASN A 859 -15.35 -85.31 78.04
CA ASN A 859 -13.98 -85.79 77.87
C ASN A 859 -12.96 -84.65 77.76
N THR A 860 -13.43 -83.40 77.77
CA THR A 860 -12.64 -82.17 77.61
C THR A 860 -11.73 -82.22 76.38
N GLN A 861 -12.25 -82.81 75.30
CA GLN A 861 -11.50 -83.12 74.09
C GLN A 861 -12.15 -82.42 72.90
N ILE A 862 -11.30 -81.87 72.02
CA ILE A 862 -11.68 -81.44 70.68
C ILE A 862 -11.33 -82.58 69.72
N GLU A 863 -12.32 -83.15 69.02
CA GLU A 863 -12.10 -83.91 67.79
C GLU A 863 -12.18 -82.93 66.61
N TYR A 864 -11.25 -82.99 65.66
CA TYR A 864 -11.23 -82.08 64.53
C TYR A 864 -10.80 -82.75 63.22
N ILE A 865 -11.15 -82.08 62.13
CA ILE A 865 -10.76 -82.44 60.76
C ILE A 865 -10.55 -81.15 59.95
N SER A 866 -9.55 -81.14 59.08
CA SER A 866 -9.28 -80.04 58.14
C SER A 866 -9.40 -80.54 56.70
N ALA A 867 -9.83 -79.64 55.82
CA ALA A 867 -9.86 -79.76 54.38
C ALA A 867 -9.03 -78.60 53.81
N GLY A 868 -7.71 -78.72 53.90
CA GLY A 868 -6.76 -77.76 53.32
C GLY A 868 -6.67 -76.39 54.01
N HIS A 869 -7.32 -76.20 55.16
CA HIS A 869 -7.23 -74.96 55.92
C HIS A 869 -5.90 -74.83 56.67
N ILE A 870 -5.56 -73.60 57.06
CA ILE A 870 -4.37 -73.30 57.87
C ILE A 870 -4.40 -74.16 59.15
N LYS A 871 -3.21 -74.47 59.68
CA LYS A 871 -3.12 -75.34 60.86
C LYS A 871 -3.43 -74.56 62.15
N PRO A 872 -4.21 -75.14 63.08
CA PRO A 872 -4.56 -74.49 64.32
C PRO A 872 -3.37 -74.20 65.21
N LEU A 873 -3.42 -73.06 65.89
CA LEU A 873 -2.50 -72.71 66.96
C LEU A 873 -3.12 -73.10 68.31
N PHE A 874 -2.40 -73.90 69.08
CA PHE A 874 -2.80 -74.39 70.39
C PHE A 874 -1.83 -73.88 71.45
N TYR A 875 -2.30 -73.05 72.35
CA TYR A 875 -1.54 -72.58 73.50
C TYR A 875 -1.76 -73.53 74.68
N ASP A 876 -0.70 -74.24 75.08
CA ASP A 876 -0.64 -75.07 76.28
C ASP A 876 -0.27 -74.18 77.47
N ALA A 877 -1.25 -73.94 78.34
CA ALA A 877 -1.11 -73.08 79.50
C ALA A 877 -0.17 -73.67 80.55
N SER A 878 -0.12 -75.00 80.67
CA SER A 878 0.73 -75.70 81.65
C SER A 878 2.22 -75.58 81.32
N LYS A 879 2.56 -75.63 80.02
CA LYS A 879 3.95 -75.51 79.53
C LYS A 879 4.32 -74.11 79.10
N HIS A 880 3.34 -73.21 79.00
CA HIS A 880 3.49 -71.87 78.42
C HIS A 880 4.16 -71.93 77.04
N LYS A 881 3.60 -72.77 76.16
CA LYS A 881 4.12 -73.00 74.81
C LYS A 881 2.98 -73.02 73.80
N ILE A 882 3.30 -72.61 72.58
CA ILE A 882 2.39 -72.74 71.43
C ILE A 882 2.80 -73.97 70.65
N HIS A 883 1.80 -74.76 70.28
CA HIS A 883 1.89 -75.92 69.43
C HIS A 883 1.05 -75.67 68.18
N GLU A 884 1.60 -75.95 67.00
CA GLU A 884 0.80 -76.05 65.79
C GLU A 884 0.19 -77.46 65.76
N LEU A 885 -1.13 -77.55 65.77
CA LEU A 885 -1.81 -78.83 65.69
C LEU A 885 -1.72 -79.35 64.25
N PRO A 886 -1.38 -80.62 64.03
CA PRO A 886 -1.35 -81.16 62.68
C PRO A 886 -2.73 -81.09 62.02
N ALA A 887 -2.82 -80.42 60.88
CA ALA A 887 -3.99 -80.30 60.02
C ALA A 887 -3.51 -80.22 58.56
N GLY A 888 -4.36 -80.62 57.61
CA GLY A 888 -4.03 -80.67 56.19
C GLY A 888 -5.19 -81.18 55.35
N GLY A 889 -4.89 -81.82 54.22
CA GLY A 889 -5.87 -82.32 53.26
C GLY A 889 -6.09 -81.38 52.08
N LEU A 890 -6.88 -81.83 51.10
CA LEU A 890 -7.26 -81.01 49.96
C LEU A 890 -8.43 -80.08 50.36
N PRO A 891 -8.52 -78.84 49.85
CA PRO A 891 -9.71 -78.00 50.00
C PRO A 891 -10.98 -78.67 49.43
N LEU A 892 -12.13 -78.31 50.01
CA LEU A 892 -13.43 -78.80 49.54
C LEU A 892 -13.74 -78.26 48.13
N GLY A 893 -14.32 -79.08 47.28
CA GLY A 893 -14.72 -78.72 45.90
C GLY A 893 -13.63 -78.88 44.85
N MET A 894 -12.37 -79.15 45.24
CA MET A 894 -11.27 -79.33 44.27
C MET A 894 -11.28 -80.67 43.54
N ASP A 895 -11.75 -81.73 44.18
CA ASP A 895 -11.76 -83.08 43.61
C ASP A 895 -12.96 -83.89 44.17
N GLU A 896 -13.33 -84.95 43.47
CA GLU A 896 -14.41 -85.83 43.90
C GLU A 896 -14.03 -86.61 45.18
N ASN A 897 -15.04 -87.13 45.88
CA ASN A 897 -14.84 -87.81 47.16
C ASN A 897 -13.90 -89.02 47.09
N SER A 898 -13.75 -89.66 45.93
CA SER A 898 -12.87 -90.82 45.75
C SER A 898 -11.41 -90.50 46.12
N PHE A 899 -10.92 -89.30 45.75
CA PHE A 899 -9.59 -88.82 46.09
C PHE A 899 -9.60 -87.97 47.38
N PHE A 900 -10.54 -87.03 47.51
CA PHE A 900 -10.63 -86.13 48.65
C PHE A 900 -10.67 -86.88 49.99
N GLU A 901 -11.37 -88.02 50.06
CA GLU A 901 -11.45 -88.86 51.26
C GLU A 901 -10.07 -89.33 51.77
N THR A 902 -9.13 -89.58 50.86
CA THR A 902 -7.78 -90.06 51.18
C THR A 902 -6.87 -88.97 51.77
N THR A 903 -7.26 -87.70 51.62
CA THR A 903 -6.46 -86.55 52.00
C THR A 903 -6.78 -86.02 53.41
N ILE A 904 -7.96 -86.35 53.94
CA ILE A 904 -8.46 -85.84 55.22
C ILE A 904 -8.29 -86.86 56.35
N GLU A 905 -7.93 -86.38 57.54
CA GLU A 905 -7.67 -87.21 58.72
C GLU A 905 -8.34 -86.64 59.97
N ARG A 906 -9.03 -87.49 60.73
CA ARG A 906 -9.61 -87.12 62.03
C ARG A 906 -8.53 -87.15 63.11
N ARG A 907 -8.43 -86.07 63.88
CA ARG A 907 -7.46 -85.92 64.96
C ARG A 907 -8.16 -85.42 66.22
N GLY A 908 -7.47 -85.45 67.35
CA GLY A 908 -8.01 -84.94 68.60
C GLY A 908 -6.95 -84.36 69.52
N VAL A 909 -7.37 -83.40 70.35
CA VAL A 909 -6.53 -82.75 71.36
C VAL A 909 -7.34 -82.57 72.64
N ILE A 910 -6.70 -82.77 73.79
CA ILE A 910 -7.31 -82.46 75.09
C ILE A 910 -7.15 -80.95 75.30
N LEU A 911 -8.24 -80.27 75.62
CA LEU A 911 -8.24 -78.86 75.96
C LEU A 911 -8.26 -78.76 77.48
N ASP A 912 -7.11 -78.54 78.12
CA ASP A 912 -6.98 -78.42 79.57
C ASP A 912 -7.25 -76.98 80.04
N GLU A 913 -7.37 -76.80 81.36
CA GLU A 913 -7.70 -75.52 81.96
C GLU A 913 -6.69 -74.42 81.61
N GLY A 914 -7.19 -73.32 81.07
CA GLY A 914 -6.38 -72.19 80.62
C GLY A 914 -5.87 -72.32 79.18
N ASP A 915 -5.96 -73.50 78.54
CA ASP A 915 -5.52 -73.69 77.17
C ASP A 915 -6.39 -72.90 76.18
N ILE A 916 -5.77 -72.45 75.09
CA ILE A 916 -6.44 -71.71 74.02
C ILE A 916 -6.24 -72.44 72.69
N PHE A 917 -7.33 -72.76 72.02
CA PHE A 917 -7.37 -73.13 70.62
C PHE A 917 -7.67 -71.87 69.80
N PHE A 918 -6.82 -71.54 68.84
CA PHE A 918 -6.95 -70.39 67.96
C PHE A 918 -6.78 -70.79 66.49
N GLU A 919 -7.67 -70.30 65.64
CA GLU A 919 -7.65 -70.51 64.19
C GLU A 919 -8.02 -69.20 63.48
N HIS A 920 -7.47 -69.01 62.29
CA HIS A 920 -7.71 -67.83 61.45
C HIS A 920 -7.65 -68.18 59.97
N THR A 921 -8.24 -67.33 59.13
CA THR A 921 -8.05 -67.36 57.67
C THR A 921 -6.75 -66.63 57.29
N ASP A 922 -6.31 -66.81 56.04
CA ASP A 922 -5.07 -66.21 55.51
C ASP A 922 -5.10 -64.67 55.51
N GLY A 923 -6.29 -64.07 55.47
CA GLY A 923 -6.44 -62.62 55.56
C GLY A 923 -5.86 -62.00 56.83
N LEU A 924 -5.57 -62.77 57.88
CA LEU A 924 -4.83 -62.27 59.04
C LEU A 924 -3.31 -62.28 58.83
N ASP A 925 -2.69 -63.43 58.58
CA ASP A 925 -1.22 -63.53 58.48
C ASP A 925 -0.69 -62.94 57.16
N GLU A 926 -1.48 -62.93 56.10
CA GLU A 926 -1.21 -62.25 54.84
C GLU A 926 -1.67 -60.77 54.81
N ALA A 927 -2.21 -60.23 55.91
CA ALA A 927 -2.54 -58.81 56.01
C ALA A 927 -1.30 -57.95 55.77
N ARG A 928 -1.39 -56.95 54.89
CA ARG A 928 -0.22 -56.14 54.46
C ARG A 928 -0.23 -54.74 55.06
N ASP A 929 0.97 -54.27 55.43
CA ASP A 929 1.20 -52.85 55.70
C ASP A 929 1.35 -52.03 54.39
N GLN A 930 1.57 -50.71 54.51
CA GLN A 930 1.82 -49.82 53.37
C GLN A 930 3.05 -50.22 52.52
N ASN A 931 3.99 -50.96 53.10
CA ASN A 931 5.20 -51.46 52.41
C ASN A 931 4.99 -52.87 51.81
N ARG A 932 3.77 -53.40 51.88
CA ARG A 932 3.40 -54.75 51.43
C ARG A 932 4.02 -55.89 52.25
N ILE A 933 4.42 -55.62 53.49
CA ILE A 933 4.94 -56.62 54.42
C ILE A 933 3.77 -57.31 55.11
N PHE A 934 3.79 -58.64 55.11
CA PHE A 934 2.80 -59.48 55.78
C PHE A 934 2.81 -59.31 57.30
N PHE A 935 1.65 -59.46 57.94
CA PHE A 935 1.52 -59.43 59.40
C PHE A 935 2.31 -60.57 60.04
N GLY A 936 2.27 -61.73 59.39
CA GLY A 936 3.16 -62.85 59.62
C GLY A 936 2.78 -63.72 60.81
N ARG A 937 3.09 -65.01 60.70
CA ARG A 937 2.75 -66.02 61.70
C ARG A 937 3.57 -65.90 62.98
N GLU A 938 4.80 -65.41 62.86
CA GLU A 938 5.69 -65.13 63.99
C GLU A 938 5.05 -64.13 64.95
N ARG A 939 4.45 -63.06 64.42
CA ARG A 939 3.78 -62.03 65.22
C ARG A 939 2.53 -62.58 65.91
N ILE A 940 1.73 -63.39 65.22
CA ILE A 940 0.58 -64.08 65.81
C ILE A 940 1.01 -64.95 67.00
N ASN A 941 2.09 -65.72 66.82
CA ASN A 941 2.65 -66.56 67.89
C ASN A 941 3.16 -65.72 69.07
N GLU A 942 3.86 -64.61 68.82
CA GLU A 942 4.33 -63.71 69.88
C GLU A 942 3.17 -63.10 70.68
N ILE A 943 2.11 -62.67 70.01
CA ILE A 943 0.91 -62.10 70.64
C ILE A 943 0.19 -63.18 71.46
N LEU A 944 0.00 -64.38 70.89
CA LEU A 944 -0.66 -65.50 71.59
C LEU A 944 0.14 -65.95 72.81
N LEU A 945 1.48 -66.01 72.71
CA LEU A 945 2.34 -66.43 73.82
C LEU A 945 2.32 -65.39 74.96
N SER A 946 2.36 -64.11 74.61
CA SER A 946 2.38 -63.00 75.57
C SER A 946 1.02 -62.79 76.26
N ASN A 947 -0.09 -63.18 75.60
CA ASN A 947 -1.45 -62.93 76.06
C ASN A 947 -2.26 -64.19 76.35
N GLY A 948 -1.66 -65.38 76.32
CA GLY A 948 -2.36 -66.66 76.52
C GLY A 948 -2.99 -66.84 77.92
N LYS A 949 -2.71 -65.94 78.86
CA LYS A 949 -3.38 -65.88 80.19
C LYS A 949 -4.63 -65.02 80.21
N ASN A 950 -4.84 -64.16 79.21
CA ASN A 950 -5.98 -63.26 79.13
C ASN A 950 -7.24 -64.02 78.71
N SER A 951 -8.42 -63.39 78.84
CA SER A 951 -9.65 -63.97 78.30
C SER A 951 -9.56 -64.12 76.78
N ALA A 952 -10.32 -65.06 76.21
CA ALA A 952 -10.35 -65.25 74.76
C ALA A 952 -10.71 -63.94 74.03
N SER A 953 -11.66 -63.18 74.58
CA SER A 953 -12.09 -61.88 74.04
C SER A 953 -10.99 -60.82 74.10
N ASP A 954 -10.24 -60.73 75.21
CA ASP A 954 -9.16 -59.75 75.34
C ASP A 954 -8.01 -60.07 74.39
N PHE A 955 -7.66 -61.35 74.26
CA PHE A 955 -6.68 -61.80 73.27
C PHE A 955 -7.11 -61.41 71.85
N MET A 956 -8.38 -61.64 71.48
CA MET A 956 -8.88 -61.26 70.16
C MET A 956 -8.83 -59.74 69.94
N ALA A 957 -9.23 -58.95 70.93
CA ALA A 957 -9.19 -57.49 70.84
C ALA A 957 -7.75 -56.97 70.65
N ILE A 958 -6.77 -57.55 71.35
CA ILE A 958 -5.36 -57.21 71.20
C ILE A 958 -4.88 -57.54 69.79
N LEU A 959 -5.22 -58.72 69.28
CA LEU A 959 -4.83 -59.17 67.95
C LEU A 959 -5.43 -58.28 66.84
N VAL A 960 -6.72 -57.94 66.96
CA VAL A 960 -7.41 -57.01 66.03
C VAL A 960 -6.75 -55.62 66.07
N ASN A 961 -6.48 -55.08 67.25
CA ASN A 961 -5.84 -53.76 67.37
C ASN A 961 -4.43 -53.74 66.76
N GLU A 962 -3.68 -54.83 66.88
CA GLU A 962 -2.36 -54.93 66.27
C GLU A 962 -2.44 -55.07 64.74
N ALA A 963 -3.46 -55.79 64.23
CA ALA A 963 -3.76 -55.84 62.80
C ALA A 963 -4.20 -54.47 62.25
N GLU A 964 -5.01 -53.69 62.98
CA GLU A 964 -5.38 -52.31 62.64
C GLU A 964 -4.13 -51.41 62.55
N ARG A 965 -3.20 -51.53 63.51
CA ARG A 965 -1.94 -50.77 63.50
C ARG A 965 -1.03 -51.15 62.33
N HIS A 966 -0.95 -52.43 62.00
CA HIS A 966 -0.10 -52.92 60.91
C HIS A 966 -0.63 -52.51 59.54
N THR A 967 -1.93 -52.67 59.32
CA THR A 967 -2.58 -52.34 58.03
C THR A 967 -2.83 -50.84 57.86
N GLY A 968 -2.99 -50.09 58.95
CA GLY A 968 -3.42 -48.69 58.93
C GLY A 968 -4.92 -48.50 58.72
N GLU A 969 -5.67 -49.61 58.66
CA GLU A 969 -7.12 -49.63 58.44
C GLU A 969 -7.86 -49.82 59.77
N ILE A 970 -9.00 -49.14 59.92
CA ILE A 970 -9.87 -49.30 61.09
C ILE A 970 -10.81 -50.48 60.82
N LEU A 971 -10.40 -51.67 61.24
CA LEU A 971 -11.13 -52.94 61.06
C LEU A 971 -12.47 -52.95 61.79
N THR A 972 -12.61 -52.17 62.86
CA THR A 972 -13.86 -52.02 63.63
C THR A 972 -14.91 -51.09 62.99
N LYS A 973 -14.57 -50.35 61.92
CA LYS A 973 -15.49 -49.41 61.26
C LYS A 973 -16.49 -50.14 60.33
N PRO A 974 -17.79 -49.82 60.38
CA PRO A 974 -18.76 -50.36 59.42
C PRO A 974 -18.55 -49.82 57.99
N GLY A 975 -18.81 -50.66 56.98
CA GLY A 975 -18.68 -50.34 55.56
C GLY A 975 -17.41 -50.87 54.91
N VAL A 976 -17.25 -50.51 53.62
CA VAL A 976 -16.17 -50.93 52.72
C VAL A 976 -14.80 -50.66 53.36
N SER A 977 -13.97 -51.71 53.44
CA SER A 977 -12.58 -51.59 53.89
C SER A 977 -11.64 -51.49 52.69
N THR A 978 -10.38 -51.17 52.95
CA THR A 978 -9.32 -51.30 51.94
C THR A 978 -8.34 -52.41 52.30
N LEU A 979 -8.83 -53.43 53.04
CA LEU A 979 -8.11 -54.67 53.21
C LEU A 979 -7.78 -55.31 51.86
N ASN A 980 -6.78 -56.19 51.87
CA ASN A 980 -6.41 -56.92 50.67
C ASN A 980 -7.17 -58.24 50.51
N ASP A 981 -7.74 -58.75 51.61
CA ASP A 981 -8.57 -59.96 51.64
C ASP A 981 -9.57 -59.92 52.81
N ASP A 982 -10.49 -60.87 52.84
CA ASP A 982 -11.41 -61.09 53.95
C ASP A 982 -10.66 -61.67 55.17
N MET A 983 -11.08 -61.32 56.39
CA MET A 983 -10.39 -61.75 57.61
C MET A 983 -11.38 -62.35 58.60
N ALA A 984 -11.20 -63.63 58.94
CA ALA A 984 -11.93 -64.34 59.98
C ALA A 984 -10.99 -64.96 61.03
N MET A 985 -11.42 -64.92 62.29
CA MET A 985 -10.66 -65.47 63.42
C MET A 985 -11.62 -66.10 64.43
N ILE A 986 -11.19 -67.19 65.06
CA ILE A 986 -11.88 -67.82 66.19
C ILE A 986 -10.90 -68.16 67.32
N ALA A 987 -11.32 -67.97 68.57
CA ALA A 987 -10.60 -68.46 69.74
C ALA A 987 -11.54 -69.16 70.73
N ILE A 988 -11.08 -70.30 71.24
CA ILE A 988 -11.76 -71.14 72.23
C ILE A 988 -10.81 -71.36 73.39
N ARG A 989 -11.17 -70.90 74.57
CA ARG A 989 -10.38 -71.09 75.79
C ARG A 989 -11.15 -71.87 76.83
N ARG A 990 -10.51 -72.84 77.49
CA ARG A 990 -11.11 -73.49 78.66
C ARG A 990 -10.84 -72.69 79.92
N LYS A 991 -11.87 -72.41 80.71
CA LYS A 991 -11.77 -71.65 81.96
C LYS A 991 -11.04 -72.46 83.05
N PRO A 992 -10.20 -71.85 83.90
CA PRO A 992 -9.61 -72.51 85.06
C PRO A 992 -10.67 -72.89 86.12
N SER A 993 -10.58 -74.08 86.70
CA SER A 993 -11.45 -74.56 87.77
C SER A 993 -10.98 -74.01 89.12
N GLY A 994 -11.34 -72.77 89.43
CA GLY A 994 -11.16 -72.22 90.78
C GLY A 994 -11.04 -70.71 90.84
N GLY A 995 -12.08 -70.05 91.37
CA GLY A 995 -12.03 -68.64 91.75
C GLY A 995 -13.37 -67.93 91.66
N ALA A 996 -14.28 -68.19 92.61
CA ALA A 996 -15.31 -67.22 92.94
C ALA A 996 -14.65 -66.03 93.66
N SER A 997 -14.66 -64.85 93.03
CA SER A 997 -14.52 -63.54 93.69
C SER A 997 -14.95 -62.46 92.68
N SER A 998 -16.21 -62.01 92.75
CA SER A 998 -16.63 -60.78 93.44
C SER A 998 -16.27 -59.49 92.68
N LEU A 999 -17.24 -58.94 91.94
CA LEU A 999 -17.84 -57.60 92.12
C LEU A 999 -18.50 -57.14 90.81
N SER A 1000 -19.69 -56.59 91.01
CA SER A 1000 -20.64 -55.99 90.06
C SER A 1000 -20.06 -54.92 89.16
#